data_AF-A0A258AYL5-F1
#
_entry.id   AF-A0A258AYL5-F1
#
_cell.length_a   1.000
_cell.length_b   1.000
_cell.length_c   1.000
_cell.angle_alpha   90.00
_cell.angle_beta   90.00
_cell.angle_gamma   90.00
#
_symmetry.space_group_name_H-M   'P 1'
#
loop_
_entity.id
_entity.type
_entity.pdbx_description
1 polymer ?
#
loop_
_entity_poly.entity_id
_entity_poly.type
_entity_poly.pdbx_seq_one_letter_code
_entity_poly.pdbx_strand_id
1 'polypeptide(L)'
;MNAYLPPKSLPKIMRRISWCLIAAATLAEFPLSAAIAPVDLGQAVDFRVLAGSGITNTGATTIIGDVGSLPTSTISGFGPGIIIGTNHGGDAITLAAKGDLLTAYNDGAGRLPTITYGPIHIFATETLAPGIYNDPSSFGLTGALTLDGGGDPNAIFIFQAGSTLISDPGSSVILQNGAQAGNVFWLVGSSATLGVNSSLSGTIIAVTSITLNTGATLDGRALALNGAVTLDSNPISFTPLAPGVPGAPTHWLGATDGSWTVVGNWASDLAGTPALVIPSLADNLTFSATGAANQSTTLGADFTINTLTINDPTAVTIAGANTLTLAGDPGLTVNTGAGLLTISSGLAFTGAAPTVTVNNTAGAVFSGAVTSAGSLIKAGTGTLFISGTTNVTGPANINAGTLNIATGGTFTATGTTTVAAGSTVSVTGDLVSPTINVLLGANLTGAGTITGDVNNFGTVNPGSTVGTLTINGGYTQGATGLLPTELVVTPHNNDKLLISGPANLDGTLLITTAGGLRPNLGDSFNIIHAASVAGLFATEINPFVGPGTLIKLVVVYTPTDVFVNAVQNTFENALSLIPLTPNQTATAGALDSALTDVRQAAVLNYLNNININAVPHELDRIAPEELTAIYSISFAQLDTEILTVQQRLSSIRNAGWGHTYYPGGGKEVILGAGGGQLSPAMSSSDVSFRFFANATGQYASLGNTTNANGFDVQSVGSTIGGDVRLDEHWVLGATLGYARSTSDLTEGGRLSADGMRAAVYAMYISGAFYTEAMVGGSFNSYDTRRAALGGMAQGSTNSTSFDTYVGTGYDIYVNQWTFTPVASLRYTVVNIDSFQETGSLQPLSFGSQNQDSMRSRIGMRVAYNTLCGAARVSPSLGLQWQHEYLNNELAMTSQFANGAGNPFTVHGPKIGRDSAIVTAGINVAWSRYAVYMAYQAELFRTNYDSHTMIVGFRVAW
;
A
#
# COMPACT_ATOMS: atom_id res chain seq x y z
N MET A 1 -30.36 -24.64 36.66
CA MET A 1 -29.75 -25.97 36.87
C MET A 1 -29.22 -26.47 35.53
N ASN A 2 -27.94 -26.87 35.51
CA ASN A 2 -27.21 -27.82 34.64
C ASN A 2 -27.86 -28.32 33.31
N ALA A 3 -27.15 -28.47 32.19
CA ALA A 3 -25.75 -28.15 31.87
C ALA A 3 -25.50 -28.17 30.34
N TYR A 4 -24.41 -27.50 29.91
CA TYR A 4 -23.84 -27.53 28.55
C TYR A 4 -23.25 -28.91 28.19
N LEU A 5 -23.28 -29.29 26.90
CA LEU A 5 -22.45 -30.36 26.32
C LEU A 5 -21.93 -29.96 24.91
N PRO A 6 -20.60 -29.87 24.69
CA PRO A 6 -20.01 -29.65 23.36
C PRO A 6 -19.63 -30.97 22.63
N PRO A 7 -19.42 -30.94 21.29
CA PRO A 7 -19.22 -32.14 20.47
C PRO A 7 -17.81 -32.75 20.58
N LYS A 8 -17.73 -34.09 20.39
CA LYS A 8 -16.46 -34.84 20.32
C LYS A 8 -16.04 -35.12 18.87
N SER A 9 -14.75 -35.04 18.60
CA SER A 9 -14.08 -35.39 17.34
C SER A 9 -13.09 -36.54 17.54
N LEU A 10 -12.79 -37.28 16.46
CA LEU A 10 -11.62 -38.16 16.19
C LEU A 10 -11.93 -39.04 14.94
N PRO A 11 -10.96 -39.61 14.19
CA PRO A 11 -9.50 -39.39 14.21
C PRO A 11 -8.87 -39.08 12.82
N LYS A 12 -7.60 -38.65 12.81
CA LYS A 12 -6.74 -38.57 11.61
C LYS A 12 -5.83 -39.80 11.51
N ILE A 13 -5.73 -40.44 10.34
CA ILE A 13 -4.70 -41.44 9.99
C ILE A 13 -4.20 -41.19 8.56
N MET A 14 -2.91 -40.88 8.39
CA MET A 14 -2.00 -41.23 7.26
C MET A 14 -0.58 -40.65 7.49
N ARG A 15 0.48 -41.28 6.96
CA ARG A 15 1.91 -41.04 7.29
C ARG A 15 2.78 -40.63 6.07
N ARG A 16 3.69 -39.67 6.32
CA ARG A 16 5.06 -39.37 5.80
C ARG A 16 5.68 -40.17 4.62
N ILE A 17 6.45 -39.49 3.74
CA ILE A 17 7.75 -39.86 3.03
C ILE A 17 8.11 -38.78 1.94
N SER A 18 9.33 -38.49 1.44
CA SER A 18 10.72 -38.38 1.99
C SER A 18 11.77 -37.72 1.03
N TRP A 19 12.54 -36.72 1.52
CA TRP A 19 14.01 -36.42 1.28
C TRP A 19 14.68 -36.06 -0.08
N CYS A 20 15.77 -35.25 0.05
CA CYS A 20 17.01 -35.05 -0.77
C CYS A 20 17.19 -33.68 -1.50
N LEU A 21 18.42 -33.17 -1.82
CA LEU A 21 19.67 -32.81 -1.10
C LEU A 21 20.77 -32.40 -2.13
N ILE A 22 21.11 -31.09 -2.20
CA ILE A 22 22.44 -30.42 -2.40
C ILE A 22 23.42 -30.78 -3.58
N ALA A 23 24.18 -29.75 -4.01
CA ALA A 23 25.48 -29.72 -4.75
C ALA A 23 25.43 -29.63 -6.30
N ALA A 24 26.37 -29.00 -7.02
CA ALA A 24 27.58 -28.22 -6.65
C ALA A 24 27.95 -27.21 -7.77
N ALA A 25 28.88 -26.28 -7.50
CA ALA A 25 29.50 -25.39 -8.51
C ALA A 25 30.93 -25.81 -8.83
N THR A 26 31.45 -25.46 -10.02
CA THR A 26 32.86 -25.66 -10.42
C THR A 26 33.36 -24.49 -11.28
N LEU A 27 34.41 -23.80 -10.83
CA LEU A 27 35.25 -22.95 -11.68
C LEU A 27 36.25 -23.82 -12.47
N ALA A 28 36.77 -23.26 -13.56
CA ALA A 28 37.95 -23.78 -14.26
C ALA A 28 38.93 -22.61 -14.51
N GLU A 29 40.18 -22.79 -14.10
CA GLU A 29 41.27 -21.82 -14.28
C GLU A 29 42.16 -22.24 -15.48
N PHE A 30 42.71 -21.25 -16.19
CA PHE A 30 43.71 -21.47 -17.24
C PHE A 30 45.11 -21.14 -16.71
N PRO A 31 46.16 -21.89 -17.08
CA PRO A 31 47.51 -21.68 -16.56
C PRO A 31 48.13 -20.40 -17.12
N LEU A 32 48.62 -19.54 -16.22
CA LEU A 32 49.34 -18.31 -16.56
C LEU A 32 50.79 -18.62 -16.97
N SER A 33 51.30 -17.95 -18.00
CA SER A 33 52.72 -18.02 -18.36
C SER A 33 53.57 -17.36 -17.26
N ALA A 34 54.65 -18.00 -16.84
CA ALA A 34 55.50 -17.48 -15.78
C ALA A 34 56.22 -16.19 -16.22
N ALA A 35 56.07 -15.12 -15.44
CA ALA A 35 56.76 -13.86 -15.66
C ALA A 35 58.25 -13.95 -15.32
N ILE A 36 59.08 -13.15 -16.00
CA ILE A 36 60.50 -12.98 -15.66
C ILE A 36 60.54 -12.21 -14.32
N ALA A 37 61.25 -12.72 -13.32
CA ALA A 37 61.45 -12.01 -12.04
C ALA A 37 62.43 -10.84 -12.21
N PRO A 38 62.39 -9.77 -11.38
CA PRO A 38 63.46 -8.77 -11.33
C PRO A 38 64.79 -9.36 -10.86
N VAL A 39 65.90 -8.64 -11.05
CA VAL A 39 67.20 -8.98 -10.43
C VAL A 39 67.18 -8.46 -8.99
N ASP A 40 67.44 -9.34 -8.01
CA ASP A 40 67.50 -8.93 -6.61
C ASP A 40 68.82 -8.21 -6.33
N LEU A 41 68.72 -6.98 -5.82
CA LEU A 41 69.86 -6.12 -5.48
C LEU A 41 70.30 -6.26 -4.02
N GLY A 42 69.52 -6.94 -3.16
CA GLY A 42 69.73 -6.94 -1.70
C GLY A 42 69.94 -5.53 -1.16
N GLN A 43 70.91 -5.35 -0.26
CA GLN A 43 71.27 -4.05 0.33
C GLN A 43 71.82 -3.03 -0.68
N ALA A 44 72.11 -3.41 -1.93
CA ALA A 44 72.48 -2.45 -2.97
C ALA A 44 71.27 -1.66 -3.53
N VAL A 45 70.03 -2.05 -3.17
CA VAL A 45 68.80 -1.38 -3.63
C VAL A 45 68.67 0.07 -3.13
N ASP A 46 69.20 0.36 -1.94
CA ASP A 46 69.10 1.68 -1.29
C ASP A 46 70.03 2.72 -1.94
N PHE A 47 71.13 2.25 -2.54
CA PHE A 47 72.13 3.10 -3.19
C PHE A 47 71.67 3.61 -4.57
N ARG A 48 71.88 4.90 -4.83
CA ARG A 48 71.82 5.49 -6.18
C ARG A 48 73.16 5.44 -6.88
N VAL A 49 74.24 5.63 -6.11
CA VAL A 49 75.60 5.51 -6.62
C VAL A 49 76.44 4.68 -5.66
N LEU A 50 76.94 3.55 -6.13
CA LEU A 50 77.77 2.63 -5.37
C LEU A 50 79.04 2.33 -6.17
N ALA A 51 80.21 2.62 -5.61
CA ALA A 51 81.50 2.47 -6.31
C ALA A 51 82.45 1.48 -5.62
N GLY A 52 83.43 0.96 -6.36
CA GLY A 52 84.56 0.18 -5.83
C GLY A 52 85.80 1.05 -5.53
N SER A 53 86.05 2.03 -6.39
CA SER A 53 87.28 2.84 -6.39
C SER A 53 87.03 4.35 -6.20
N GLY A 54 85.92 4.72 -5.56
CA GLY A 54 85.57 6.11 -5.24
C GLY A 54 84.50 6.72 -6.16
N ILE A 55 83.88 7.80 -5.69
CA ILE A 55 82.93 8.62 -6.47
C ILE A 55 83.53 10.02 -6.65
N THR A 56 83.55 10.51 -7.89
CA THR A 56 84.05 11.84 -8.23
C THR A 56 82.99 12.62 -8.99
N ASN A 57 82.69 13.83 -8.54
CA ASN A 57 81.80 14.77 -9.22
C ASN A 57 82.54 16.06 -9.63
N THR A 58 82.28 16.61 -10.81
CA THR A 58 82.85 17.90 -11.24
C THR A 58 81.81 19.03 -11.39
N GLY A 59 80.51 18.70 -11.44
CA GLY A 59 79.46 19.64 -11.84
C GLY A 59 78.30 19.75 -10.86
N ALA A 60 77.20 20.37 -11.29
CA ALA A 60 75.99 20.56 -10.48
C ALA A 60 75.09 19.30 -10.46
N THR A 61 75.67 18.16 -10.09
CA THR A 61 75.02 16.85 -10.00
C THR A 61 74.07 16.81 -8.81
N THR A 62 72.87 16.27 -9.00
CA THR A 62 71.88 16.05 -7.93
C THR A 62 71.60 14.57 -7.82
N ILE A 63 71.85 13.98 -6.66
CA ILE A 63 71.57 12.57 -6.36
C ILE A 63 70.43 12.49 -5.34
N ILE A 64 69.38 11.73 -5.63
CA ILE A 64 68.22 11.53 -4.72
C ILE A 64 68.19 10.09 -4.22
N GLY A 65 68.85 9.87 -3.08
CA GLY A 65 69.09 8.58 -2.43
C GLY A 65 70.56 8.39 -2.04
N ASP A 66 70.89 7.24 -1.45
CA ASP A 66 72.16 7.03 -0.75
C ASP A 66 73.35 6.82 -1.68
N VAL A 67 74.55 7.15 -1.19
CA VAL A 67 75.82 6.97 -1.92
C VAL A 67 76.86 6.25 -1.08
N GLY A 68 77.64 5.38 -1.70
CA GLY A 68 78.64 4.55 -1.01
C GLY A 68 79.82 4.18 -1.90
N SER A 69 80.97 3.94 -1.29
CA SER A 69 82.13 3.43 -2.00
C SER A 69 83.04 2.64 -1.06
N LEU A 70 83.50 1.47 -1.53
CA LEU A 70 84.35 0.54 -0.78
C LEU A 70 85.02 -0.45 -1.77
N PRO A 71 86.33 -0.77 -1.62
CA PRO A 71 87.24 -0.42 -0.52
C PRO A 71 87.70 1.04 -0.48
N THR A 72 87.67 1.77 -1.60
CA THR A 72 88.06 3.20 -1.60
C THR A 72 86.88 4.04 -1.12
N SER A 73 86.92 4.53 0.12
CA SER A 73 85.82 5.30 0.74
C SER A 73 85.65 6.74 0.22
N THR A 74 86.56 7.22 -0.64
CA THR A 74 86.57 8.60 -1.15
C THR A 74 85.33 8.91 -2.00
N ILE A 75 84.53 9.86 -1.54
CA ILE A 75 83.40 10.46 -2.27
C ILE A 75 83.63 11.97 -2.28
N SER A 76 83.86 12.55 -3.45
CA SER A 76 84.40 13.92 -3.57
C SER A 76 83.76 14.74 -4.70
N GLY A 77 83.83 16.07 -4.58
CA GLY A 77 83.34 17.01 -5.59
C GLY A 77 81.88 17.45 -5.44
N PHE A 78 81.20 17.13 -4.33
CA PHE A 78 79.82 17.57 -4.05
C PHE A 78 79.75 19.00 -3.50
N GLY A 79 80.25 19.93 -4.31
CA GLY A 79 80.08 21.37 -4.19
C GLY A 79 80.63 21.97 -5.48
N PRO A 80 79.80 22.15 -6.53
CA PRO A 80 78.39 22.55 -6.48
C PRO A 80 77.32 21.43 -6.52
N GLY A 81 77.68 20.14 -6.51
CA GLY A 81 76.70 19.04 -6.48
C GLY A 81 75.98 18.87 -5.12
N ILE A 82 74.83 18.18 -5.12
CA ILE A 82 73.97 17.91 -3.95
C ILE A 82 73.67 16.41 -3.84
N ILE A 83 73.80 15.86 -2.62
CA ILE A 83 73.29 14.53 -2.25
C ILE A 83 72.08 14.74 -1.34
N ILE A 84 70.93 14.19 -1.73
CA ILE A 84 69.69 14.15 -0.96
C ILE A 84 69.51 12.70 -0.50
N GLY A 85 70.29 12.34 0.53
CA GLY A 85 70.46 10.96 1.02
C GLY A 85 71.66 10.87 1.96
N THR A 86 71.94 9.68 2.45
CA THR A 86 73.07 9.39 3.35
C THR A 86 74.33 9.05 2.56
N ASN A 87 75.47 9.55 3.04
CA ASN A 87 76.79 9.19 2.52
C ASN A 87 77.41 8.11 3.41
N HIS A 88 77.46 6.89 2.90
CA HIS A 88 77.93 5.68 3.58
C HIS A 88 79.40 5.34 3.25
N GLY A 89 80.20 6.30 2.78
CA GLY A 89 81.58 6.09 2.33
C GLY A 89 82.46 5.32 3.31
N GLY A 90 82.74 4.05 2.99
CA GLY A 90 83.61 3.16 3.78
C GLY A 90 82.96 2.43 4.97
N ASP A 91 81.64 2.47 5.14
CA ASP A 91 80.97 1.86 6.31
C ASP A 91 80.49 0.41 6.10
N ALA A 92 79.87 -0.16 7.13
CA ALA A 92 79.37 -1.53 7.14
C ALA A 92 78.14 -1.75 6.23
N ILE A 93 77.34 -0.71 5.98
CA ILE A 93 76.17 -0.77 5.09
C ILE A 93 76.66 -0.87 3.65
N THR A 94 77.64 -0.05 3.27
CA THR A 94 78.34 -0.16 1.99
C THR A 94 78.99 -1.55 1.84
N LEU A 95 79.64 -2.10 2.88
CA LEU A 95 80.24 -3.44 2.79
C LEU A 95 79.21 -4.53 2.44
N ALA A 96 78.04 -4.53 3.09
CA ALA A 96 76.96 -5.46 2.77
C ALA A 96 76.46 -5.26 1.33
N ALA A 97 76.17 -4.01 0.94
CA ALA A 97 75.71 -3.65 -0.39
C ALA A 97 76.69 -4.05 -1.51
N LYS A 98 78.01 -4.01 -1.28
CA LYS A 98 79.00 -4.52 -2.25
C LYS A 98 78.94 -6.04 -2.44
N GLY A 99 78.62 -6.79 -1.38
CA GLY A 99 78.41 -8.24 -1.46
C GLY A 99 77.14 -8.59 -2.24
N ASP A 100 76.05 -7.90 -1.94
CA ASP A 100 74.77 -8.13 -2.61
C ASP A 100 74.80 -7.69 -4.08
N LEU A 101 75.49 -6.59 -4.41
CA LEU A 101 75.70 -6.16 -5.79
C LEU A 101 76.44 -7.21 -6.64
N LEU A 102 77.40 -7.93 -6.05
CA LEU A 102 78.10 -9.02 -6.74
C LEU A 102 77.16 -10.21 -6.98
N THR A 103 76.30 -10.51 -6.01
CA THR A 103 75.25 -11.54 -6.15
C THR A 103 74.27 -11.17 -7.26
N ALA A 104 73.78 -9.93 -7.27
CA ALA A 104 72.87 -9.37 -8.27
C ALA A 104 73.44 -9.44 -9.70
N TYR A 105 74.70 -9.06 -9.88
CA TYR A 105 75.39 -9.15 -11.17
C TYR A 105 75.46 -10.61 -11.65
N ASN A 106 75.86 -11.53 -10.78
CA ASN A 106 76.02 -12.95 -11.13
C ASN A 106 74.69 -13.64 -11.44
N ASP A 107 73.61 -13.33 -10.69
CA ASP A 107 72.25 -13.77 -11.01
C ASP A 107 71.87 -13.26 -12.40
N GLY A 108 71.77 -11.94 -12.57
CA GLY A 108 71.28 -11.33 -13.80
C GLY A 108 72.07 -11.73 -15.05
N ALA A 109 73.39 -11.85 -14.94
CA ALA A 109 74.27 -12.25 -16.05
C ALA A 109 74.19 -13.77 -16.36
N GLY A 110 73.77 -14.59 -15.41
CA GLY A 110 73.56 -16.02 -15.57
C GLY A 110 72.20 -16.41 -16.16
N ARG A 111 71.26 -15.46 -16.30
CA ARG A 111 69.91 -15.74 -16.81
C ARG A 111 69.90 -16.01 -18.31
N LEU A 112 69.03 -16.94 -18.74
CA LEU A 112 68.89 -17.30 -20.15
C LEU A 112 68.28 -16.14 -20.96
N PRO A 113 68.89 -15.69 -22.07
CA PRO A 113 68.36 -14.61 -22.88
C PRO A 113 67.10 -15.02 -23.65
N THR A 114 66.14 -14.09 -23.72
CA THR A 114 65.00 -14.11 -24.64
C THR A 114 65.47 -13.83 -26.07
N ILE A 115 66.40 -12.89 -26.25
CA ILE A 115 67.01 -12.52 -27.54
C ILE A 115 68.53 -12.39 -27.36
N THR A 116 69.30 -12.97 -28.29
CA THR A 116 70.76 -12.81 -28.37
C THR A 116 71.13 -12.15 -29.69
N TYR A 117 71.93 -11.08 -29.63
CA TYR A 117 72.39 -10.31 -30.78
C TYR A 117 73.79 -10.76 -31.24
N GLY A 118 74.15 -10.38 -32.47
CA GLY A 118 75.53 -10.45 -32.96
C GLY A 118 76.36 -9.28 -32.42
N PRO A 119 77.69 -9.42 -32.30
CA PRO A 119 78.53 -8.51 -31.53
C PRO A 119 78.47 -7.04 -32.01
N ILE A 120 78.24 -6.16 -31.03
CA ILE A 120 78.04 -4.70 -31.14
C ILE A 120 76.68 -4.37 -31.75
N HIS A 121 75.63 -4.71 -31.02
CA HIS A 121 74.28 -4.23 -31.28
C HIS A 121 74.13 -2.76 -30.85
N ILE A 122 73.60 -1.93 -31.76
CA ILE A 122 73.39 -0.49 -31.57
C ILE A 122 71.90 -0.21 -31.70
N PHE A 123 71.29 0.27 -30.61
CA PHE A 123 69.91 0.72 -30.58
C PHE A 123 69.78 2.16 -31.09
N ALA A 124 68.86 2.40 -32.01
CA ALA A 124 68.60 3.70 -32.63
C ALA A 124 67.11 4.09 -32.64
N THR A 125 66.18 3.15 -32.92
CA THR A 125 64.72 3.38 -32.93
C THR A 125 63.90 2.14 -32.55
N GLU A 126 64.51 1.14 -31.92
CA GLU A 126 63.87 -0.13 -31.58
C GLU A 126 62.78 0.06 -30.51
N THR A 127 61.73 -0.77 -30.61
CA THR A 127 60.78 -0.99 -29.51
C THR A 127 60.88 -2.44 -29.07
N LEU A 128 61.21 -2.65 -27.79
CA LEU A 128 61.42 -3.97 -27.20
C LEU A 128 60.26 -4.32 -26.25
N ALA A 129 59.86 -5.59 -26.28
CA ALA A 129 58.91 -6.18 -25.33
C ALA A 129 59.66 -6.67 -24.05
N PRO A 130 58.97 -7.06 -22.97
CA PRO A 130 59.64 -7.52 -21.75
C PRO A 130 60.47 -8.78 -22.02
N GLY A 131 61.72 -8.82 -21.56
CA GLY A 131 62.67 -9.85 -21.97
C GLY A 131 64.11 -9.66 -21.50
N ILE A 132 64.92 -10.69 -21.74
CA ILE A 132 66.36 -10.71 -21.47
C ILE A 132 67.12 -10.63 -22.80
N TYR A 133 68.00 -9.64 -22.93
CA TYR A 133 68.67 -9.21 -24.14
C TYR A 133 70.18 -9.34 -23.99
N ASN A 134 70.83 -10.18 -24.79
CA ASN A 134 72.27 -10.44 -24.68
C ASN A 134 73.04 -9.94 -25.92
N ASP A 135 74.14 -9.23 -25.70
CA ASP A 135 75.21 -9.05 -26.68
C ASP A 135 76.54 -9.55 -26.06
N PRO A 136 77.25 -10.50 -26.72
CA PRO A 136 78.48 -11.07 -26.17
C PRO A 136 79.66 -10.08 -26.11
N SER A 137 79.49 -8.85 -26.60
CA SER A 137 80.49 -7.79 -26.63
C SER A 137 80.01 -6.47 -26.02
N SER A 138 79.08 -5.73 -26.63
CA SER A 138 78.73 -4.37 -26.19
C SER A 138 77.35 -3.94 -26.69
N PHE A 139 76.66 -3.11 -25.90
CA PHE A 139 75.49 -2.35 -26.36
C PHE A 139 75.84 -0.90 -26.65
N GLY A 140 75.36 -0.40 -27.79
CA GLY A 140 75.37 1.01 -28.17
C GLY A 140 73.98 1.62 -28.16
N LEU A 141 73.89 2.92 -27.87
CA LEU A 141 72.68 3.75 -28.02
C LEU A 141 73.05 4.96 -28.88
N THR A 142 72.37 5.16 -30.01
CA THR A 142 72.57 6.31 -30.93
C THR A 142 71.30 7.09 -31.23
N GLY A 143 70.20 6.72 -30.59
CA GLY A 143 68.88 7.33 -30.77
C GLY A 143 67.94 7.03 -29.60
N ALA A 144 66.69 6.72 -29.89
CA ALA A 144 65.67 6.40 -28.90
C ALA A 144 65.37 4.90 -28.85
N LEU A 145 65.66 4.26 -27.72
CA LEU A 145 65.26 2.88 -27.43
C LEU A 145 63.97 2.88 -26.62
N THR A 146 62.88 2.35 -27.16
CA THR A 146 61.60 2.23 -26.43
C THR A 146 61.48 0.85 -25.80
N LEU A 147 61.10 0.82 -24.51
CA LEU A 147 60.76 -0.38 -23.77
C LEU A 147 59.24 -0.38 -23.53
N ASP A 148 58.52 -1.31 -24.17
CA ASP A 148 57.05 -1.41 -24.11
C ASP A 148 56.66 -2.54 -23.16
N GLY A 149 56.01 -2.19 -22.04
CA GLY A 149 55.58 -3.16 -21.03
C GLY A 149 54.39 -4.04 -21.43
N GLY A 150 53.77 -3.81 -22.60
CA GLY A 150 52.59 -4.56 -23.05
C GLY A 150 51.33 -4.33 -22.19
N GLY A 151 51.35 -3.35 -21.30
CA GLY A 151 50.33 -3.10 -20.27
C GLY A 151 50.65 -3.68 -18.89
N ASP A 152 51.76 -4.42 -18.72
CA ASP A 152 52.19 -4.97 -17.42
C ASP A 152 53.13 -4.01 -16.67
N PRO A 153 52.76 -3.47 -15.50
CA PRO A 153 53.65 -2.66 -14.67
C PRO A 153 54.87 -3.43 -14.13
N ASN A 154 54.83 -4.76 -14.11
CA ASN A 154 55.91 -5.64 -13.66
C ASN A 154 56.82 -6.12 -14.80
N ALA A 155 56.68 -5.56 -16.00
CA ALA A 155 57.48 -5.87 -17.17
C ALA A 155 58.99 -5.72 -16.91
N ILE A 156 59.73 -6.83 -16.89
CA ILE A 156 61.19 -6.88 -16.66
C ILE A 156 61.97 -6.81 -17.97
N PHE A 157 63.03 -5.98 -17.98
CA PHE A 157 64.00 -5.86 -19.07
C PHE A 157 65.41 -6.05 -18.52
N ILE A 158 66.18 -7.02 -19.04
CA ILE A 158 67.57 -7.26 -18.60
C ILE A 158 68.48 -7.22 -19.82
N PHE A 159 69.41 -6.28 -19.85
CA PHE A 159 70.43 -6.14 -20.88
C PHE A 159 71.77 -6.68 -20.38
N GLN A 160 72.24 -7.77 -20.98
CA GLN A 160 73.53 -8.40 -20.70
C GLN A 160 74.54 -8.00 -21.78
N ALA A 161 75.46 -7.09 -21.46
CA ALA A 161 76.59 -6.74 -22.33
C ALA A 161 77.86 -7.43 -21.84
N GLY A 162 78.52 -8.21 -22.72
CA GLY A 162 79.77 -8.92 -22.38
C GLY A 162 80.94 -8.02 -21.98
N SER A 163 80.91 -6.74 -22.38
CA SER A 163 81.90 -5.71 -22.08
C SER A 163 81.23 -4.35 -21.83
N THR A 164 80.93 -3.51 -22.84
CA THR A 164 80.58 -2.09 -22.60
C THR A 164 79.12 -1.74 -22.89
N LEU A 165 78.62 -0.71 -22.20
CA LEU A 165 77.44 0.07 -22.57
C LEU A 165 77.88 1.49 -22.92
N ILE A 166 77.54 1.99 -24.11
CA ILE A 166 77.91 3.34 -24.54
C ILE A 166 76.68 4.04 -25.15
N SER A 167 76.38 5.26 -24.73
CA SER A 167 75.42 6.13 -25.43
C SER A 167 76.10 7.32 -26.10
N ASP A 168 75.69 7.63 -27.32
CA ASP A 168 76.05 8.85 -28.02
C ASP A 168 75.30 10.06 -27.43
N PRO A 169 75.80 11.29 -27.62
CA PRO A 169 75.17 12.50 -27.07
C PRO A 169 73.70 12.64 -27.47
N GLY A 170 72.83 12.91 -26.49
CA GLY A 170 71.38 13.06 -26.70
C GLY A 170 70.58 11.77 -26.91
N SER A 171 71.19 10.59 -26.86
CA SER A 171 70.46 9.31 -26.93
C SER A 171 69.52 9.12 -25.73
N SER A 172 68.44 8.35 -25.89
CA SER A 172 67.42 8.16 -24.85
C SER A 172 66.90 6.73 -24.73
N VAL A 173 66.53 6.33 -23.53
CA VAL A 173 65.68 5.16 -23.24
C VAL A 173 64.30 5.67 -22.83
N ILE A 174 63.27 5.25 -23.55
CA ILE A 174 61.88 5.66 -23.35
C ILE A 174 61.10 4.48 -22.78
N LEU A 175 60.39 4.71 -21.67
CA LEU A 175 59.50 3.71 -21.08
C LEU A 175 58.07 3.94 -21.56
N GLN A 176 57.41 2.88 -22.03
CA GLN A 176 56.07 2.93 -22.60
C GLN A 176 55.18 1.82 -22.01
N ASN A 177 53.87 2.10 -21.91
CA ASN A 177 52.82 1.08 -21.74
C ASN A 177 53.11 0.05 -20.62
N GLY A 178 53.41 0.54 -19.42
CA GLY A 178 53.67 -0.28 -18.24
C GLY A 178 55.15 -0.47 -17.88
N ALA A 179 56.10 -0.26 -18.79
CA ALA A 179 57.53 -0.39 -18.46
C ALA A 179 57.95 0.60 -17.35
N GLN A 180 58.74 0.14 -16.38
CA GLN A 180 59.20 0.93 -15.23
C GLN A 180 60.72 0.88 -15.08
N ALA A 181 61.35 2.00 -14.72
CA ALA A 181 62.81 2.09 -14.53
C ALA A 181 63.35 1.10 -13.48
N GLY A 182 62.57 0.78 -12.45
CA GLY A 182 62.91 -0.25 -11.45
C GLY A 182 63.08 -1.66 -11.99
N ASN A 183 62.48 -1.94 -13.15
CA ASN A 183 62.45 -3.25 -13.78
C ASN A 183 63.43 -3.37 -14.96
N VAL A 184 64.23 -2.32 -15.21
CA VAL A 184 65.25 -2.31 -16.27
C VAL A 184 66.64 -2.47 -15.64
N PHE A 185 67.39 -3.49 -16.06
CA PHE A 185 68.72 -3.81 -15.55
C PHE A 185 69.75 -3.83 -16.68
N TRP A 186 70.83 -3.07 -16.53
CA TRP A 186 71.94 -3.00 -17.48
C TRP A 186 73.18 -3.64 -16.86
N LEU A 187 73.47 -4.88 -17.24
CA LEU A 187 74.55 -5.70 -16.71
C LEU A 187 75.74 -5.63 -17.68
N VAL A 188 76.82 -4.99 -17.23
CA VAL A 188 77.91 -4.52 -18.10
C VAL A 188 79.23 -5.16 -17.67
N GLY A 189 79.76 -6.07 -18.49
CA GLY A 189 80.94 -6.90 -18.19
C GLY A 189 82.27 -6.14 -18.01
N SER A 190 82.31 -4.87 -18.42
CA SER A 190 83.35 -3.91 -18.06
C SER A 190 82.72 -2.58 -17.62
N SER A 191 82.74 -1.54 -18.47
CA SER A 191 82.36 -0.17 -18.11
C SER A 191 81.17 0.36 -18.90
N ALA A 192 80.36 1.19 -18.24
CA ALA A 192 79.28 1.95 -18.86
C ALA A 192 79.66 3.44 -19.00
N THR A 193 79.41 4.04 -20.16
CA THR A 193 79.65 5.46 -20.42
C THR A 193 78.41 6.09 -21.03
N LEU A 194 77.77 7.02 -20.32
CA LEU A 194 76.64 7.79 -20.85
C LEU A 194 77.11 9.09 -21.48
N GLY A 195 76.77 9.30 -22.76
CA GLY A 195 77.12 10.50 -23.53
C GLY A 195 76.47 11.77 -23.01
N VAL A 196 77.02 12.92 -23.41
CA VAL A 196 76.56 14.26 -23.01
C VAL A 196 75.06 14.43 -23.30
N ASN A 197 74.30 14.88 -22.30
CA ASN A 197 72.84 15.05 -22.36
C ASN A 197 72.04 13.80 -22.80
N SER A 198 72.59 12.58 -22.67
CA SER A 198 71.83 11.35 -22.89
C SER A 198 70.97 11.00 -21.67
N SER A 199 69.84 10.30 -21.87
CA SER A 199 68.92 9.91 -20.81
C SER A 199 68.73 8.39 -20.76
N LEU A 200 69.13 7.75 -19.65
CA LEU A 200 68.96 6.32 -19.45
C LEU A 200 67.93 6.03 -18.34
N SER A 201 67.13 4.99 -18.53
CA SER A 201 66.30 4.40 -17.47
C SER A 201 66.87 3.03 -17.07
N GLY A 202 66.98 2.76 -15.77
CA GLY A 202 67.36 1.45 -15.23
C GLY A 202 68.52 1.43 -14.25
N THR A 203 68.72 0.28 -13.61
CA THR A 203 69.86 0.00 -12.75
C THR A 203 71.05 -0.47 -13.59
N ILE A 204 72.11 0.34 -13.65
CA ILE A 204 73.39 -0.03 -14.28
C ILE A 204 74.24 -0.76 -13.24
N ILE A 205 74.61 -2.02 -13.53
CA ILE A 205 75.57 -2.81 -12.77
C ILE A 205 76.78 -3.09 -13.65
N ALA A 206 77.89 -2.39 -13.40
CA ALA A 206 79.12 -2.49 -14.21
C ALA A 206 80.26 -3.13 -13.42
N VAL A 207 81.00 -4.06 -14.04
CA VAL A 207 82.12 -4.75 -13.39
C VAL A 207 83.28 -3.81 -13.09
N THR A 208 83.63 -2.92 -14.03
CA THR A 208 84.70 -1.92 -13.86
C THR A 208 84.16 -0.56 -13.45
N SER A 209 83.84 0.37 -14.36
CA SER A 209 83.51 1.76 -14.01
C SER A 209 82.23 2.26 -14.65
N ILE A 210 81.64 3.32 -14.09
CA ILE A 210 80.50 4.02 -14.68
C ILE A 210 80.86 5.50 -14.83
N THR A 211 80.70 6.05 -16.03
CA THR A 211 80.93 7.46 -16.32
C THR A 211 79.66 8.08 -16.88
N LEU A 212 79.15 9.11 -16.24
CA LEU A 212 78.10 9.96 -16.79
C LEU A 212 78.76 11.27 -17.22
N ASN A 213 78.78 11.56 -18.52
CA ASN A 213 79.30 12.82 -19.04
C ASN A 213 78.34 13.98 -18.76
N THR A 214 78.78 15.21 -19.03
CA THR A 214 78.06 16.45 -18.72
C THR A 214 76.58 16.38 -19.06
N GLY A 215 75.71 16.58 -18.06
CA GLY A 215 74.27 16.70 -18.25
C GLY A 215 73.53 15.40 -18.60
N ALA A 216 74.21 14.24 -18.64
CA ALA A 216 73.52 12.95 -18.77
C ALA A 216 72.56 12.71 -17.60
N THR A 217 71.36 12.23 -17.87
CA THR A 217 70.32 11.93 -16.87
C THR A 217 70.21 10.42 -16.68
N LEU A 218 70.05 9.99 -15.43
CA LEU A 218 69.78 8.60 -15.09
C LEU A 218 68.55 8.53 -14.19
N ASP A 219 67.48 7.92 -14.70
CA ASP A 219 66.36 7.46 -13.88
C ASP A 219 66.63 6.01 -13.45
N GLY A 220 67.34 5.82 -12.35
CA GLY A 220 68.05 4.58 -12.14
C GLY A 220 69.04 4.54 -10.97
N ARG A 221 70.06 3.69 -11.14
CA ARG A 221 71.18 3.52 -10.21
C ARG A 221 72.48 3.31 -11.00
N ALA A 222 73.58 3.85 -10.51
CA ALA A 222 74.92 3.66 -11.06
C ALA A 222 75.77 2.84 -10.07
N LEU A 223 75.81 1.51 -10.25
CA LEU A 223 76.41 0.56 -9.32
C LEU A 223 77.64 -0.11 -9.96
N ALA A 224 78.85 0.40 -9.64
CA ALA A 224 80.12 -0.14 -10.11
C ALA A 224 80.71 -1.13 -9.08
N LEU A 225 81.03 -2.36 -9.51
CA LEU A 225 81.59 -3.40 -8.66
C LEU A 225 83.02 -3.09 -8.22
N ASN A 226 83.95 -2.81 -9.15
CA ASN A 226 85.38 -2.70 -8.81
C ASN A 226 85.97 -1.29 -8.97
N GLY A 227 85.48 -0.51 -9.93
CA GLY A 227 86.03 0.80 -10.30
C GLY A 227 85.25 1.99 -9.75
N ALA A 228 85.56 3.17 -10.27
CA ALA A 228 84.97 4.44 -9.84
C ALA A 228 83.63 4.73 -10.54
N VAL A 229 82.84 5.62 -9.93
CA VAL A 229 81.76 6.33 -10.62
C VAL A 229 82.14 7.81 -10.79
N THR A 230 82.09 8.29 -12.03
CA THR A 230 82.47 9.66 -12.40
C THR A 230 81.26 10.41 -12.93
N LEU A 231 80.99 11.60 -12.38
CA LEU A 231 79.79 12.40 -12.62
C LEU A 231 80.15 13.84 -13.00
N ASP A 232 79.37 14.44 -13.90
CA ASP A 232 79.43 15.85 -14.26
C ASP A 232 78.03 16.41 -14.53
N SER A 233 77.51 17.22 -13.60
CA SER A 233 76.20 17.89 -13.72
C SER A 233 75.04 16.95 -14.04
N ASN A 234 75.03 15.75 -13.42
CA ASN A 234 74.05 14.71 -13.70
C ASN A 234 72.88 14.74 -12.71
N PRO A 235 71.63 14.82 -13.18
CA PRO A 235 70.47 14.41 -12.39
C PRO A 235 70.44 12.87 -12.31
N ILE A 236 70.65 12.35 -11.09
CA ILE A 236 70.45 10.94 -10.76
C ILE A 236 69.30 10.85 -9.75
N SER A 237 68.11 10.62 -10.28
CA SER A 237 66.96 10.20 -9.52
C SER A 237 66.74 8.71 -9.74
N PHE A 238 66.00 8.08 -8.84
CA PHE A 238 65.22 6.92 -9.21
C PHE A 238 63.80 7.37 -8.96
N THR A 239 63.06 7.69 -10.02
CA THR A 239 61.67 8.15 -9.91
C THR A 239 60.88 6.98 -9.34
N PRO A 240 60.48 7.02 -8.06
CA PRO A 240 59.57 6.00 -7.58
C PRO A 240 58.23 6.40 -8.20
N LEU A 241 57.76 5.58 -9.14
CA LEU A 241 56.43 5.50 -9.74
C LEU A 241 55.75 6.81 -10.23
N ALA A 242 55.36 6.79 -11.51
CA ALA A 242 54.12 7.46 -11.94
C ALA A 242 52.96 7.03 -11.01
N PRO A 243 52.06 7.94 -10.61
CA PRO A 243 51.14 7.84 -9.46
C PRO A 243 50.96 6.43 -8.86
N GLY A 244 51.83 6.06 -7.92
CA GLY A 244 51.88 4.66 -7.46
C GLY A 244 52.91 4.28 -6.39
N VAL A 245 53.81 5.18 -5.96
CA VAL A 245 54.56 4.88 -4.73
C VAL A 245 53.57 4.90 -3.59
N PRO A 246 53.62 3.93 -2.67
CA PRO A 246 53.28 4.23 -1.30
C PRO A 246 54.18 5.38 -0.86
N GLY A 247 53.62 6.60 -0.79
CA GLY A 247 54.28 7.71 -0.11
C GLY A 247 54.72 7.25 1.28
N ALA A 248 55.84 7.75 1.81
CA ALA A 248 56.49 7.15 2.98
C ALA A 248 55.44 6.90 4.08
N PRO A 249 55.22 5.63 4.51
CA PRO A 249 54.05 5.26 5.29
C PRO A 249 54.11 5.94 6.64
N THR A 250 53.35 7.02 6.76
CA THR A 250 53.36 7.86 7.95
C THR A 250 52.09 7.57 8.72
N HIS A 251 52.22 7.35 10.02
CA HIS A 251 51.11 6.97 10.88
C HIS A 251 50.86 8.04 11.93
N TRP A 252 49.59 8.29 12.27
CA TRP A 252 49.27 9.22 13.36
C TRP A 252 49.42 8.53 14.73
N LEU A 253 50.21 9.13 15.62
CA LEU A 253 50.53 8.64 16.97
C LEU A 253 49.90 9.52 18.07
N GLY A 254 49.68 10.82 17.81
CA GLY A 254 48.94 11.72 18.70
C GLY A 254 49.51 11.87 20.11
N ALA A 255 50.84 11.72 20.27
CA ALA A 255 51.48 11.53 21.57
C ALA A 255 51.75 12.81 22.40
N THR A 256 51.65 14.01 21.83
CA THR A 256 52.12 15.25 22.50
C THR A 256 51.08 16.33 22.74
N ASP A 257 50.12 16.57 21.84
CA ASP A 257 49.07 17.60 22.04
C ASP A 257 47.78 17.46 21.20
N GLY A 258 47.77 16.64 20.13
CA GLY A 258 46.64 16.61 19.18
C GLY A 258 46.69 17.72 18.11
N SER A 259 47.86 18.27 17.80
CA SER A 259 48.07 19.19 16.68
C SER A 259 48.78 18.53 15.50
N TRP A 260 48.29 18.79 14.28
CA TRP A 260 48.93 18.31 13.04
C TRP A 260 50.36 18.87 12.86
N THR A 261 50.62 20.07 13.40
CA THR A 261 51.86 20.82 13.18
C THR A 261 53.02 20.39 14.09
N VAL A 262 52.85 19.38 14.95
CA VAL A 262 53.83 19.05 16.00
C VAL A 262 54.63 17.80 15.65
N VAL A 263 55.95 17.96 15.64
CA VAL A 263 56.92 16.87 15.48
C VAL A 263 56.79 15.90 16.66
N GLY A 264 56.73 14.59 16.38
CA GLY A 264 56.50 13.55 17.38
C GLY A 264 55.03 13.13 17.60
N ASN A 265 54.05 13.82 16.99
CA ASN A 265 52.68 13.29 16.87
C ASN A 265 52.54 12.24 15.74
N TRP A 266 53.61 11.99 15.00
CA TRP A 266 53.67 11.11 13.84
C TRP A 266 54.60 9.91 14.11
N ALA A 267 54.39 8.82 13.41
CA ALA A 267 55.24 7.62 13.43
C ALA A 267 55.62 7.19 12.01
N SER A 268 56.81 6.62 11.85
CA SER A 268 57.32 6.10 10.57
C SER A 268 56.89 4.67 10.27
N ASP A 269 56.14 4.04 11.18
CA ASP A 269 55.62 2.68 11.05
C ASP A 269 54.34 2.49 11.88
N LEU A 270 53.71 1.32 11.69
CA LEU A 270 52.52 0.89 12.43
C LEU A 270 52.81 0.52 13.90
N ALA A 271 54.07 0.29 14.26
CA ALA A 271 54.47 -0.03 15.63
C ALA A 271 54.55 1.21 16.54
N GLY A 272 54.48 2.42 15.96
CA GLY A 272 54.48 3.68 16.67
C GLY A 272 55.86 4.31 16.83
N THR A 273 56.86 3.92 16.03
CA THR A 273 58.21 4.50 16.06
C THR A 273 58.14 6.00 15.71
N PRO A 274 58.48 6.93 16.62
CA PRO A 274 58.22 8.36 16.41
C PRO A 274 58.97 8.95 15.21
N ALA A 275 58.23 9.60 14.31
CA ALA A 275 58.77 10.35 13.20
C ALA A 275 59.15 11.78 13.62
N LEU A 276 60.36 12.21 13.24
CA LEU A 276 60.91 13.53 13.55
C LEU A 276 60.58 14.60 12.48
N VAL A 277 59.59 14.33 11.64
CA VAL A 277 59.11 15.21 10.55
C VAL A 277 57.59 15.36 10.62
N ILE A 278 57.07 16.42 9.99
CA ILE A 278 55.64 16.65 9.77
C ILE A 278 55.29 16.15 8.35
N PRO A 279 54.16 15.47 8.13
CA PRO A 279 53.76 14.97 6.82
C PRO A 279 53.71 16.07 5.75
N SER A 280 54.04 15.66 4.54
CA SER A 280 54.23 16.48 3.35
C SER A 280 53.58 15.82 2.13
N LEU A 281 53.65 16.50 0.98
CA LEU A 281 53.12 16.05 -0.31
C LEU A 281 53.58 14.63 -0.72
N ALA A 282 54.73 14.16 -0.21
CA ALA A 282 55.28 12.84 -0.53
C ALA A 282 54.72 11.69 0.33
N ASP A 283 53.89 11.97 1.35
CA ASP A 283 53.58 11.00 2.40
C ASP A 283 52.16 10.43 2.27
N ASN A 284 52.03 9.10 2.42
CA ASN A 284 50.74 8.43 2.56
C ASN A 284 50.42 8.32 4.05
N LEU A 285 49.42 9.07 4.50
CA LEU A 285 49.09 9.13 5.90
C LEU A 285 48.04 8.09 6.30
N THR A 286 48.30 7.34 7.36
CA THR A 286 47.38 6.32 7.89
C THR A 286 47.10 6.51 9.38
N PHE A 287 45.83 6.72 9.74
CA PHE A 287 45.39 6.65 11.13
C PHE A 287 45.19 5.18 11.52
N SER A 288 46.19 4.59 12.20
CA SER A 288 46.14 3.26 12.85
C SER A 288 47.39 2.88 13.67
N ALA A 289 48.21 3.83 14.16
CA ALA A 289 49.46 3.48 14.85
C ALA A 289 49.19 2.74 16.19
N THR A 290 49.97 1.69 16.45
CA THR A 290 49.92 0.97 17.72
C THR A 290 50.28 1.91 18.87
N GLY A 291 49.39 2.03 19.87
CA GLY A 291 49.62 2.89 21.03
C GLY A 291 49.33 4.37 20.80
N ALA A 292 48.65 4.76 19.71
CA ALA A 292 48.22 6.14 19.49
C ALA A 292 47.37 6.66 20.67
N ALA A 293 47.80 7.77 21.30
CA ALA A 293 47.23 8.24 22.56
C ALA A 293 45.97 9.10 22.38
N ASN A 294 45.84 9.75 21.23
CA ASN A 294 44.70 10.58 20.85
C ASN A 294 44.54 10.51 19.33
N GLN A 295 43.32 10.31 18.83
CA GLN A 295 43.01 10.13 17.40
C GLN A 295 42.28 11.35 16.80
N SER A 296 42.14 12.41 17.60
CA SER A 296 41.66 13.72 17.16
C SER A 296 42.83 14.68 16.96
N THR A 297 42.82 15.40 15.85
CA THR A 297 43.86 16.35 15.45
C THR A 297 43.27 17.68 14.95
N THR A 298 44.00 18.77 15.18
CA THR A 298 43.68 20.09 14.61
C THR A 298 44.75 20.53 13.62
N LEU A 299 44.34 20.94 12.43
CA LEU A 299 45.20 21.54 11.40
C LEU A 299 45.54 22.99 11.80
N GLY A 300 46.78 23.22 12.22
CA GLY A 300 47.28 24.55 12.60
C GLY A 300 47.64 25.46 11.41
N ALA A 301 47.78 24.90 10.20
CA ALA A 301 48.02 25.60 8.94
C ALA A 301 47.41 24.79 7.78
N ASP A 302 47.42 25.33 6.56
CA ASP A 302 47.13 24.55 5.36
C ASP A 302 48.23 23.50 5.13
N PHE A 303 47.84 22.27 4.80
CA PHE A 303 48.76 21.16 4.54
C PHE A 303 48.44 20.48 3.21
N THR A 304 49.47 19.91 2.59
CA THR A 304 49.31 19.03 1.42
C THR A 304 50.01 17.71 1.71
N ILE A 305 49.33 16.58 1.50
CA ILE A 305 49.87 15.22 1.59
C ILE A 305 49.48 14.41 0.35
N ASN A 306 50.03 13.21 0.18
CA ASN A 306 49.67 12.37 -0.96
C ASN A 306 48.27 11.77 -0.77
N THR A 307 48.10 10.85 0.18
CA THR A 307 46.81 10.17 0.44
C THR A 307 46.48 10.13 1.94
N LEU A 308 45.20 10.01 2.27
CA LEU A 308 44.72 9.80 3.64
C LEU A 308 43.95 8.48 3.76
N THR A 309 44.42 7.58 4.64
CA THR A 309 43.77 6.32 4.98
C THR A 309 43.35 6.32 6.46
N ILE A 310 42.09 6.00 6.72
CA ILE A 310 41.57 5.79 8.07
C ILE A 310 41.32 4.30 8.27
N ASN A 311 42.04 3.69 9.21
CA ASN A 311 42.00 2.25 9.46
C ASN A 311 41.84 1.90 10.95
N ASP A 312 42.04 2.86 11.85
CA ASP A 312 41.87 2.67 13.29
C ASP A 312 40.40 2.47 13.69
N PRO A 313 40.06 1.50 14.58
CA PRO A 313 38.70 1.29 15.05
C PRO A 313 38.15 2.39 15.97
N THR A 314 39.02 3.26 16.52
CA THR A 314 38.59 4.43 17.29
C THR A 314 38.19 5.59 16.37
N ALA A 315 37.41 6.54 16.91
CA ALA A 315 36.93 7.67 16.12
C ALA A 315 38.06 8.67 15.83
N VAL A 316 38.21 9.04 14.55
CA VAL A 316 39.20 10.02 14.08
C VAL A 316 38.52 11.34 13.80
N THR A 317 39.10 12.44 14.30
CA THR A 317 38.63 13.81 14.02
C THR A 317 39.75 14.64 13.43
N ILE A 318 39.49 15.30 12.30
CA ILE A 318 40.38 16.29 11.67
C ILE A 318 39.63 17.62 11.66
N ALA A 319 40.10 18.57 12.47
CA ALA A 319 39.44 19.84 12.73
C ALA A 319 40.35 21.05 12.43
N GLY A 320 39.79 22.25 12.50
CA GLY A 320 40.51 23.52 12.29
C GLY A 320 39.92 24.33 11.14
N ALA A 321 40.34 25.59 11.02
CA ALA A 321 39.87 26.49 9.96
C ALA A 321 40.65 26.36 8.64
N ASN A 322 41.74 25.60 8.64
CA ASN A 322 42.64 25.42 7.51
C ASN A 322 42.22 24.24 6.60
N THR A 323 42.92 24.06 5.49
CA THR A 323 42.64 23.06 4.45
C THR A 323 43.69 21.96 4.43
N LEU A 324 43.24 20.70 4.43
CA LEU A 324 44.05 19.55 4.05
C LEU A 324 43.88 19.27 2.56
N THR A 325 44.98 19.26 1.81
CA THR A 325 45.01 18.97 0.37
C THR A 325 45.56 17.57 0.13
N LEU A 326 44.83 16.75 -0.65
CA LEU A 326 45.20 15.38 -0.99
C LEU A 326 45.53 15.29 -2.49
N ALA A 327 46.79 15.01 -2.81
CA ALA A 327 47.32 15.07 -4.17
C ALA A 327 47.36 13.72 -4.92
N GLY A 328 47.28 12.62 -4.19
CA GLY A 328 47.30 11.25 -4.70
C GLY A 328 45.91 10.69 -5.02
N ASP A 329 45.90 9.45 -5.50
CA ASP A 329 44.70 8.68 -5.83
C ASP A 329 44.91 7.21 -5.38
N PRO A 330 44.01 6.59 -4.59
CA PRO A 330 42.82 7.18 -3.97
C PRO A 330 43.20 8.29 -2.98
N GLY A 331 42.46 9.41 -3.04
CA GLY A 331 42.74 10.56 -2.18
C GLY A 331 42.42 10.26 -0.71
N LEU A 332 41.19 9.84 -0.42
CA LEU A 332 40.71 9.51 0.93
C LEU A 332 40.08 8.10 0.94
N THR A 333 40.58 7.23 1.83
CA THR A 333 40.00 5.89 2.04
C THR A 333 39.68 5.66 3.52
N VAL A 334 38.42 5.35 3.84
CA VAL A 334 37.98 4.94 5.18
C VAL A 334 37.65 3.45 5.14
N ASN A 335 38.47 2.62 5.76
CA ASN A 335 38.37 1.16 5.69
C ASN A 335 37.22 0.59 6.51
N THR A 336 36.79 -0.63 6.21
CA THR A 336 35.62 -1.31 6.83
C THR A 336 35.69 -1.38 8.36
N GLY A 337 36.88 -1.61 8.92
CA GLY A 337 37.11 -1.70 10.36
C GLY A 337 37.31 -0.36 11.08
N ALA A 338 37.27 0.78 10.36
CA ALA A 338 37.55 2.08 10.95
C ALA A 338 36.40 2.61 11.82
N GLY A 339 36.75 3.38 12.86
CA GLY A 339 35.81 4.15 13.65
C GLY A 339 35.18 5.31 12.87
N LEU A 340 34.37 6.13 13.55
CA LEU A 340 33.75 7.31 12.94
C LEU A 340 34.81 8.31 12.49
N LEU A 341 34.78 8.73 11.22
CA LEU A 341 35.60 9.84 10.74
C LEU A 341 34.81 11.16 10.83
N THR A 342 35.38 12.20 11.43
CA THR A 342 34.83 13.56 11.40
C THR A 342 35.84 14.50 10.75
N ILE A 343 35.47 15.18 9.66
CA ILE A 343 36.26 16.25 9.03
C ILE A 343 35.47 17.55 9.10
N SER A 344 35.93 18.49 9.91
CA SER A 344 35.39 19.86 10.00
C SER A 344 36.32 20.92 9.39
N SER A 345 37.54 20.53 9.02
CA SER A 345 38.48 21.35 8.23
C SER A 345 38.12 21.37 6.75
N GLY A 346 38.73 22.29 5.99
CA GLY A 346 38.72 22.21 4.53
C GLY A 346 39.39 20.92 4.05
N LEU A 347 38.88 20.33 2.97
CA LEU A 347 39.43 19.13 2.33
C LEU A 347 39.46 19.32 0.81
N ALA A 348 40.63 19.62 0.27
CA ALA A 348 40.84 19.82 -1.16
C ALA A 348 41.49 18.58 -1.79
N PHE A 349 41.24 18.35 -3.07
CA PHE A 349 41.94 17.32 -3.84
C PHE A 349 42.57 17.91 -5.10
N THR A 350 43.80 17.47 -5.42
CA THR A 350 44.58 17.95 -6.58
C THR A 350 45.11 16.83 -7.47
N GLY A 351 44.83 15.57 -7.12
CA GLY A 351 45.13 14.42 -7.99
C GLY A 351 44.35 14.45 -9.32
N ALA A 352 44.70 13.55 -10.24
CA ALA A 352 44.10 13.51 -11.57
C ALA A 352 42.64 12.98 -11.59
N ALA A 353 42.31 11.99 -10.74
CA ALA A 353 40.97 11.42 -10.61
C ALA A 353 40.60 11.02 -9.15
N PRO A 354 40.90 11.86 -8.14
CA PRO A 354 41.07 11.42 -6.75
C PRO A 354 39.79 10.84 -6.15
N THR A 355 39.82 9.57 -5.79
CA THR A 355 38.64 8.88 -5.25
C THR A 355 38.50 9.06 -3.73
N VAL A 356 37.27 9.33 -3.28
CA VAL A 356 36.87 9.35 -1.87
C VAL A 356 36.05 8.09 -1.57
N THR A 357 36.58 7.19 -0.73
CA THR A 357 35.91 5.95 -0.34
C THR A 357 35.54 5.96 1.14
N VAL A 358 34.25 5.78 1.45
CA VAL A 358 33.73 5.61 2.81
C VAL A 358 33.16 4.19 2.96
N ASN A 359 33.96 3.28 3.52
CA ASN A 359 33.66 1.84 3.59
C ASN A 359 33.36 1.34 5.02
N ASN A 360 33.43 2.19 6.04
CA ASN A 360 33.21 1.78 7.43
C ASN A 360 31.72 1.61 7.82
N THR A 361 31.49 0.86 8.89
CA THR A 361 30.17 0.69 9.51
C THR A 361 29.81 1.86 10.43
N ALA A 362 30.81 2.55 11.00
CA ALA A 362 30.61 3.72 11.88
C ALA A 362 30.19 5.00 11.12
N GLY A 363 30.53 5.11 9.84
CA GLY A 363 30.20 6.26 8.99
C GLY A 363 31.25 7.38 9.00
N ALA A 364 30.91 8.52 8.40
CA ALA A 364 31.75 9.70 8.34
C ALA A 364 30.90 10.99 8.39
N VAL A 365 31.48 12.09 8.86
CA VAL A 365 30.86 13.42 8.94
C VAL A 365 31.76 14.42 8.22
N PHE A 366 31.25 15.05 7.15
CA PHE A 366 31.91 16.15 6.45
C PHE A 366 31.13 17.45 6.70
N SER A 367 31.70 18.30 7.56
CA SER A 367 31.14 19.63 7.89
C SER A 367 32.00 20.78 7.37
N GLY A 368 33.28 20.54 7.10
CA GLY A 368 34.12 21.45 6.32
C GLY A 368 33.85 21.34 4.81
N ALA A 369 34.40 22.27 4.03
CA ALA A 369 34.23 22.28 2.58
C ALA A 369 35.12 21.22 1.90
N VAL A 370 34.51 20.30 1.17
CA VAL A 370 35.20 19.30 0.35
C VAL A 370 35.20 19.74 -1.11
N THR A 371 36.38 19.93 -1.72
CA THR A 371 36.51 20.50 -3.07
C THR A 371 37.37 19.65 -4.01
N SER A 372 36.95 19.58 -5.28
CA SER A 372 37.69 18.94 -6.38
C SER A 372 37.96 17.43 -6.24
N ALA A 373 37.23 16.71 -5.39
CA ALA A 373 37.27 15.25 -5.34
C ALA A 373 36.83 14.65 -6.70
N GLY A 374 37.54 13.64 -7.21
CA GLY A 374 37.28 13.03 -8.51
C GLY A 374 36.03 12.15 -8.53
N SER A 375 35.86 11.28 -7.53
CA SER A 375 34.64 10.47 -7.38
C SER A 375 34.33 10.17 -5.91
N LEU A 376 33.07 9.83 -5.61
CA LEU A 376 32.65 9.33 -4.31
C LEU A 376 32.21 7.87 -4.41
N ILE A 377 32.73 7.02 -3.52
CA ILE A 377 32.29 5.64 -3.31
C ILE A 377 31.86 5.49 -1.85
N LYS A 378 30.56 5.34 -1.61
CA LYS A 378 29.99 5.09 -0.28
C LYS A 378 29.62 3.61 -0.18
N ALA A 379 30.53 2.79 0.34
CA ALA A 379 30.46 1.33 0.33
C ALA A 379 30.21 0.67 1.70
N GLY A 380 30.36 1.41 2.80
CA GLY A 380 30.12 0.92 4.15
C GLY A 380 28.67 1.07 4.60
N THR A 381 28.20 0.28 5.57
CA THR A 381 26.81 0.34 6.03
C THR A 381 26.46 1.57 6.89
N GLY A 382 27.46 2.34 7.32
CA GLY A 382 27.25 3.55 8.14
C GLY A 382 26.61 4.71 7.38
N THR A 383 26.53 5.88 8.02
CA THR A 383 26.07 7.12 7.38
C THR A 383 27.24 8.00 7.00
N LEU A 384 27.31 8.47 5.76
CA LEU A 384 28.10 9.65 5.37
C LEU A 384 27.20 10.87 5.53
N PHE A 385 27.46 11.70 6.53
CA PHE A 385 26.69 12.88 6.88
C PHE A 385 27.40 14.13 6.35
N ILE A 386 26.70 14.92 5.52
CA ILE A 386 27.22 16.14 4.91
C ILE A 386 26.42 17.33 5.44
N SER A 387 27.10 18.26 6.10
CA SER A 387 26.52 19.54 6.55
C SER A 387 27.28 20.76 6.05
N GLY A 388 28.42 20.56 5.37
CA GLY A 388 29.10 21.60 4.61
C GLY A 388 28.82 21.48 3.11
N THR A 389 29.64 22.14 2.29
CA THR A 389 29.69 21.90 0.84
C THR A 389 30.58 20.68 0.55
N THR A 390 30.13 19.78 -0.31
CA THR A 390 30.96 18.69 -0.87
C THR A 390 30.79 18.64 -2.37
N ASN A 391 31.88 18.88 -3.10
CA ASN A 391 31.89 18.93 -4.56
C ASN A 391 32.78 17.81 -5.12
N VAL A 392 32.16 16.89 -5.87
CA VAL A 392 32.85 15.87 -6.67
C VAL A 392 32.72 16.14 -8.17
N THR A 393 33.81 15.96 -8.92
CA THR A 393 33.94 16.29 -10.35
C THR A 393 33.59 15.12 -11.29
N GLY A 394 33.25 13.97 -10.72
CA GLY A 394 32.83 12.76 -11.41
C GLY A 394 31.61 12.10 -10.75
N PRO A 395 31.45 10.76 -10.87
CA PRO A 395 30.28 10.07 -10.37
C PRO A 395 30.28 9.91 -8.84
N ALA A 396 29.08 9.73 -8.28
CA ALA A 396 28.86 9.41 -6.87
C ALA A 396 28.10 8.08 -6.75
N ASN A 397 28.79 7.04 -6.26
CA ASN A 397 28.26 5.68 -6.17
C ASN A 397 27.94 5.32 -4.72
N ILE A 398 26.66 5.26 -4.38
CA ILE A 398 26.16 4.92 -3.05
C ILE A 398 25.81 3.43 -3.05
N ASN A 399 26.81 2.61 -2.72
CA ASN A 399 26.79 1.16 -2.82
C ASN A 399 26.29 0.47 -1.54
N ALA A 400 26.42 1.10 -0.37
CA ALA A 400 25.77 0.67 0.87
C ALA A 400 25.50 1.82 1.86
N GLY A 401 24.59 1.55 2.81
CA GLY A 401 24.28 2.46 3.91
C GLY A 401 23.66 3.77 3.44
N THR A 402 23.88 4.84 4.19
CA THR A 402 23.23 6.14 3.93
C THR A 402 24.24 7.22 3.50
N LEU A 403 23.90 7.99 2.47
CA LEU A 403 24.39 9.37 2.27
C LEU A 403 23.31 10.32 2.79
N ASN A 404 23.62 11.14 3.79
CA ASN A 404 22.70 12.13 4.35
C ASN A 404 23.21 13.54 4.11
N ILE A 405 22.47 14.31 3.32
CA ILE A 405 22.71 15.73 3.06
C ILE A 405 21.79 16.50 4.01
N ALA A 406 22.38 17.02 5.09
CA ALA A 406 21.67 17.75 6.13
C ALA A 406 21.23 19.14 5.64
N THR A 407 20.23 19.73 6.29
CA THR A 407 19.81 21.12 6.05
C THR A 407 20.99 22.08 6.16
N GLY A 408 21.19 22.91 5.13
CA GLY A 408 22.33 23.81 4.99
C GLY A 408 23.60 23.18 4.38
N GLY A 409 23.63 21.86 4.21
CA GLY A 409 24.66 21.16 3.44
C GLY A 409 24.31 21.07 1.95
N THR A 410 25.35 21.03 1.11
CA THR A 410 25.22 20.88 -0.34
C THR A 410 26.14 19.77 -0.83
N PHE A 411 25.61 18.80 -1.58
CA PHE A 411 26.41 17.81 -2.29
C PHE A 411 26.27 18.01 -3.80
N THR A 412 27.38 18.34 -4.46
CA THR A 412 27.46 18.49 -5.92
C THR A 412 28.24 17.33 -6.50
N ALA A 413 27.67 16.62 -7.47
CA ALA A 413 28.37 15.65 -8.31
C ALA A 413 28.17 16.02 -9.79
N THR A 414 29.22 16.41 -10.51
CA THR A 414 29.09 16.73 -11.95
C THR A 414 28.94 15.48 -12.83
N GLY A 415 29.23 14.29 -12.30
CA GLY A 415 28.80 13.02 -12.89
C GLY A 415 27.48 12.51 -12.30
N THR A 416 27.01 11.36 -12.80
CA THR A 416 25.80 10.69 -12.30
C THR A 416 25.93 10.26 -10.85
N THR A 417 24.88 10.49 -10.06
CA THR A 417 24.72 9.89 -8.73
C THR A 417 23.93 8.59 -8.87
N THR A 418 24.49 7.46 -8.45
CA THR A 418 23.83 6.15 -8.50
C THR A 418 23.62 5.60 -7.10
N VAL A 419 22.39 5.22 -6.76
CA VAL A 419 22.02 4.62 -5.48
C VAL A 419 21.71 3.15 -5.69
N ALA A 420 22.51 2.28 -5.10
CA ALA A 420 22.40 0.82 -5.25
C ALA A 420 21.36 0.20 -4.30
N ALA A 421 20.97 -1.04 -4.59
CA ALA A 421 20.06 -1.82 -3.75
C ALA A 421 20.53 -1.86 -2.28
N GLY A 422 19.62 -1.60 -1.33
CA GLY A 422 19.93 -1.54 0.10
C GLY A 422 20.60 -0.24 0.57
N SER A 423 20.84 0.72 -0.32
CA SER A 423 21.38 2.05 0.01
C SER A 423 20.30 3.12 0.10
N THR A 424 20.61 4.19 0.82
CA THR A 424 19.73 5.36 0.98
C THR A 424 20.47 6.65 0.68
N VAL A 425 19.85 7.56 -0.08
CA VAL A 425 20.21 8.98 -0.11
C VAL A 425 19.10 9.77 0.60
N SER A 426 19.47 10.53 1.62
CA SER A 426 18.58 11.39 2.40
C SER A 426 18.93 12.85 2.11
N VAL A 427 17.98 13.61 1.58
CA VAL A 427 18.15 14.98 1.09
C VAL A 427 17.28 15.92 1.92
N THR A 428 17.90 16.67 2.84
CA THR A 428 17.28 17.75 3.63
C THR A 428 17.98 19.10 3.46
N GLY A 429 19.14 19.11 2.79
CA GLY A 429 19.76 20.26 2.13
C GLY A 429 19.64 20.12 0.61
N ASP A 430 20.73 20.39 -0.11
CA ASP A 430 20.75 20.42 -1.58
C ASP A 430 21.60 19.30 -2.21
N LEU A 431 21.02 18.54 -3.14
CA LEU A 431 21.70 17.56 -3.99
C LEU A 431 21.75 18.11 -5.43
N VAL A 432 22.94 18.31 -5.98
CA VAL A 432 23.13 18.79 -7.35
C VAL A 432 23.86 17.72 -8.16
N SER A 433 23.18 17.07 -9.11
CA SER A 433 23.81 16.08 -10.00
C SER A 433 23.00 15.95 -11.29
N PRO A 434 23.61 15.95 -12.49
CA PRO A 434 22.86 15.96 -13.76
C PRO A 434 21.85 14.82 -13.89
N THR A 435 22.14 13.66 -13.28
CA THR A 435 21.24 12.52 -13.22
C THR A 435 21.42 11.76 -11.91
N ILE A 436 20.31 11.44 -11.26
CA ILE A 436 20.23 10.61 -10.05
C ILE A 436 19.49 9.32 -10.42
N ASN A 437 20.21 8.19 -10.41
CA ASN A 437 19.63 6.86 -10.65
C ASN A 437 19.37 6.14 -9.33
N VAL A 438 18.10 5.98 -8.97
CA VAL A 438 17.66 5.20 -7.80
C VAL A 438 17.34 3.79 -8.30
N LEU A 439 18.25 2.83 -8.08
CA LEU A 439 18.09 1.46 -8.59
C LEU A 439 17.07 0.65 -7.76
N LEU A 440 16.64 -0.50 -8.28
CA LEU A 440 15.73 -1.40 -7.58
C LEU A 440 16.23 -1.75 -6.16
N GLY A 441 15.38 -1.50 -5.16
CA GLY A 441 15.70 -1.72 -3.74
C GLY A 441 16.57 -0.61 -3.11
N ALA A 442 16.89 0.46 -3.83
CA ALA A 442 17.49 1.68 -3.29
C ALA A 442 16.41 2.65 -2.80
N ASN A 443 16.79 3.58 -1.92
CA ASN A 443 15.90 4.63 -1.43
C ASN A 443 16.48 6.03 -1.66
N LEU A 444 15.64 6.95 -2.10
CA LEU A 444 15.88 8.40 -2.08
C LEU A 444 14.77 9.03 -1.23
N THR A 445 15.14 9.83 -0.24
CA THR A 445 14.16 10.37 0.72
C THR A 445 14.53 11.75 1.23
N GLY A 446 13.60 12.40 1.93
CA GLY A 446 13.77 13.72 2.53
C GLY A 446 12.91 14.79 1.85
N ALA A 447 13.05 16.04 2.32
CA ALA A 447 12.24 17.19 1.91
C ALA A 447 13.11 18.40 1.52
N GLY A 448 14.30 18.14 0.98
CA GLY A 448 15.23 19.15 0.47
C GLY A 448 15.08 19.42 -1.04
N THR A 449 16.15 19.91 -1.65
CA THR A 449 16.21 20.21 -3.09
C THR A 449 17.11 19.23 -3.82
N ILE A 450 16.67 18.77 -4.98
CA ILE A 450 17.48 18.07 -5.97
C ILE A 450 17.56 18.94 -7.22
N THR A 451 18.72 19.07 -7.84
CA THR A 451 18.92 19.77 -9.12
C THR A 451 19.52 18.81 -10.13
N GLY A 452 18.79 18.56 -11.21
CA GLY A 452 19.03 17.51 -12.21
C GLY A 452 17.96 16.42 -12.22
N ASP A 453 18.08 15.48 -13.17
CA ASP A 453 17.01 14.51 -13.48
C ASP A 453 17.02 13.31 -12.53
N VAL A 454 15.85 12.87 -12.07
CA VAL A 454 15.70 11.71 -11.16
C VAL A 454 15.04 10.55 -11.89
N ASN A 455 15.75 9.42 -11.99
CA ASN A 455 15.26 8.16 -12.54
C ASN A 455 15.00 7.17 -11.39
N ASN A 456 13.73 6.89 -11.10
CA ASN A 456 13.30 6.04 -10.00
C ASN A 456 12.91 4.62 -10.47
N PHE A 457 13.78 3.65 -10.16
CA PHE A 457 13.49 2.21 -10.24
C PHE A 457 13.43 1.54 -8.84
N GLY A 458 13.70 2.29 -7.78
CA GLY A 458 13.65 1.89 -6.37
C GLY A 458 12.51 2.58 -5.64
N THR A 459 12.82 3.28 -4.53
CA THR A 459 11.84 4.08 -3.78
C THR A 459 12.24 5.55 -3.77
N VAL A 460 11.32 6.45 -4.11
CA VAL A 460 11.44 7.90 -3.84
C VAL A 460 10.37 8.28 -2.83
N ASN A 461 10.76 8.71 -1.63
CA ASN A 461 9.85 9.00 -0.52
C ASN A 461 9.99 10.47 -0.04
N PRO A 462 9.03 11.37 -0.36
CA PRO A 462 9.14 12.82 -0.09
C PRO A 462 9.14 13.28 1.38
N GLY A 463 9.40 12.40 2.35
CA GLY A 463 9.45 12.75 3.77
C GLY A 463 9.75 11.55 4.67
N SER A 464 9.81 11.81 5.98
CA SER A 464 9.73 10.79 7.04
C SER A 464 8.41 10.83 7.82
N THR A 465 7.61 11.87 7.60
CA THR A 465 6.19 11.98 7.93
C THR A 465 5.50 12.57 6.71
N VAL A 466 5.25 13.88 6.70
CA VAL A 466 4.81 14.64 5.54
C VAL A 466 5.89 15.65 5.14
N GLY A 467 6.36 15.58 3.90
CA GLY A 467 7.34 16.53 3.35
C GLY A 467 7.08 16.94 1.90
N THR A 468 7.94 17.82 1.38
CA THR A 468 7.96 18.17 -0.03
C THR A 468 9.39 18.05 -0.55
N LEU A 469 9.63 17.10 -1.45
CA LEU A 469 10.90 16.95 -2.14
C LEU A 469 10.84 17.75 -3.44
N THR A 470 11.74 18.71 -3.60
CA THR A 470 11.81 19.56 -4.79
C THR A 470 12.82 19.00 -5.79
N ILE A 471 12.43 18.83 -7.04
CA ILE A 471 13.27 18.34 -8.14
C ILE A 471 13.33 19.41 -9.23
N ASN A 472 14.42 20.16 -9.25
CA ASN A 472 14.77 21.12 -10.31
C ASN A 472 15.35 20.36 -11.52
N GLY A 473 14.49 19.59 -12.18
CA GLY A 473 14.80 18.67 -13.27
C GLY A 473 13.57 17.86 -13.69
N GLY A 474 13.76 16.85 -14.54
CA GLY A 474 12.74 15.86 -14.86
C GLY A 474 12.66 14.74 -13.81
N TYR A 475 11.50 14.10 -13.72
CA TYR A 475 11.26 12.91 -12.92
C TYR A 475 10.77 11.78 -13.81
N THR A 476 11.43 10.62 -13.78
CA THR A 476 10.97 9.41 -14.48
C THR A 476 10.83 8.29 -13.47
N GLN A 477 9.61 7.85 -13.24
CA GLN A 477 9.33 6.62 -12.50
C GLN A 477 9.25 5.45 -13.49
N GLY A 478 10.08 4.45 -13.29
CA GLY A 478 10.05 3.21 -14.08
C GLY A 478 9.10 2.17 -13.49
N ALA A 479 8.85 1.08 -14.23
CA ALA A 479 7.94 0.00 -13.87
C ALA A 479 8.16 -0.65 -12.49
N THR A 480 9.37 -0.58 -11.91
CA THR A 480 9.67 -1.08 -10.56
C THR A 480 9.74 0.02 -9.50
N GLY A 481 9.65 1.29 -9.90
CA GLY A 481 9.72 2.44 -9.02
C GLY A 481 8.49 2.55 -8.11
N LEU A 482 8.75 2.83 -6.84
CA LEU A 482 7.76 3.07 -5.80
C LEU A 482 7.78 4.55 -5.40
N LEU A 483 6.59 5.14 -5.30
CA LEU A 483 6.35 6.43 -4.66
C LEU A 483 5.42 6.19 -3.46
N PRO A 484 5.94 6.14 -2.22
CA PRO A 484 5.12 6.27 -1.02
C PRO A 484 4.58 7.69 -0.90
N THR A 485 3.40 7.84 -0.31
CA THR A 485 2.79 9.15 -0.06
C THR A 485 1.90 9.08 1.18
N GLU A 486 2.33 9.74 2.26
CA GLU A 486 1.54 9.89 3.47
C GLU A 486 0.52 11.02 3.32
N LEU A 487 -0.74 10.75 3.70
CA LEU A 487 -1.83 11.74 3.76
C LEU A 487 -2.20 12.04 5.23
N VAL A 488 -2.47 13.31 5.51
CA VAL A 488 -2.89 13.84 6.83
C VAL A 488 -4.05 14.84 6.64
N VAL A 489 -5.12 14.71 7.41
CA VAL A 489 -6.34 15.56 7.34
C VAL A 489 -6.37 16.73 8.34
N THR A 490 -5.43 16.81 9.29
CA THR A 490 -5.46 17.88 10.31
C THR A 490 -4.04 18.26 10.78
N PRO A 491 -3.45 19.34 10.23
CA PRO A 491 -3.93 20.10 9.05
C PRO A 491 -3.93 19.24 7.79
N HIS A 492 -4.75 19.58 6.80
CA HIS A 492 -4.69 18.97 5.45
C HIS A 492 -3.28 19.15 4.87
N ASN A 493 -2.55 18.05 4.78
CA ASN A 493 -1.16 18.02 4.33
C ASN A 493 -0.82 16.64 3.77
N ASN A 494 0.12 16.56 2.84
CA ASN A 494 0.52 15.30 2.23
C ASN A 494 1.97 15.35 1.74
N ASP A 495 2.60 14.19 1.64
CA ASP A 495 3.86 14.07 0.90
C ASP A 495 3.70 14.57 -0.53
N LYS A 496 4.66 15.35 -1.01
CA LYS A 496 4.60 15.96 -2.33
C LYS A 496 5.92 15.91 -3.09
N LEU A 497 5.87 15.50 -4.35
CA LEU A 497 6.92 15.82 -5.33
C LEU A 497 6.61 17.16 -6.01
N LEU A 498 7.56 18.08 -5.95
CA LEU A 498 7.50 19.36 -6.67
C LEU A 498 8.59 19.38 -7.76
N ILE A 499 8.19 19.23 -9.02
CA ILE A 499 9.09 18.95 -10.14
C ILE A 499 9.05 20.14 -11.11
N SER A 500 10.21 20.71 -11.46
CA SER A 500 10.27 21.85 -12.39
C SER A 500 10.25 21.44 -13.87
N GLY A 501 10.51 20.17 -14.16
CA GLY A 501 10.48 19.56 -15.50
C GLY A 501 9.29 18.60 -15.70
N PRO A 502 9.36 17.71 -16.70
CA PRO A 502 8.34 16.70 -16.95
C PRO A 502 8.38 15.58 -15.90
N ALA A 503 7.22 15.01 -15.59
CA ALA A 503 7.03 13.82 -14.76
C ALA A 503 6.47 12.67 -15.61
N ASN A 504 7.27 11.63 -15.84
CA ASN A 504 6.86 10.40 -16.51
C ASN A 504 6.54 9.33 -15.46
N LEU A 505 5.31 8.80 -15.46
CA LEU A 505 4.78 7.90 -14.44
C LEU A 505 4.53 6.48 -14.98
N ASP A 506 4.95 5.51 -14.17
CA ASP A 506 4.78 4.06 -14.32
C ASP A 506 4.89 3.44 -12.91
N GLY A 507 4.91 2.12 -12.77
CA GLY A 507 5.23 1.46 -11.50
C GLY A 507 4.14 1.65 -10.43
N THR A 508 4.55 1.84 -9.17
CA THR A 508 3.65 1.81 -8.01
C THR A 508 3.54 3.14 -7.27
N LEU A 509 2.31 3.61 -7.06
CA LEU A 509 1.96 4.58 -6.03
C LEU A 509 1.47 3.82 -4.77
N LEU A 510 2.01 4.16 -3.61
CA LEU A 510 1.61 3.61 -2.32
C LEU A 510 1.05 4.74 -1.45
N ILE A 511 -0.26 4.75 -1.28
CA ILE A 511 -0.96 5.72 -0.43
C ILE A 511 -0.99 5.19 1.00
N THR A 512 -0.38 5.92 1.92
CA THR A 512 -0.43 5.67 3.37
C THR A 512 -1.18 6.81 4.06
N THR A 513 -1.58 6.58 5.31
CA THR A 513 -2.30 7.58 6.10
C THR A 513 -1.83 7.57 7.54
N ALA A 514 -1.55 8.76 8.10
CA ALA A 514 -1.18 8.92 9.49
C ALA A 514 -2.34 9.44 10.36
N GLY A 515 -2.14 9.44 11.68
CA GLY A 515 -3.04 10.10 12.64
C GLY A 515 -4.45 9.52 12.78
N GLY A 516 -4.74 8.34 12.20
CA GLY A 516 -6.09 7.76 12.19
C GLY A 516 -7.05 8.42 11.20
N LEU A 517 -6.51 8.94 10.09
CA LEU A 517 -7.22 9.62 9.00
C LEU A 517 -8.55 8.92 8.65
N ARG A 518 -9.64 9.70 8.72
CA ARG A 518 -10.90 9.41 8.05
C ARG A 518 -11.07 10.46 6.96
N PRO A 519 -11.04 10.10 5.67
CA PRO A 519 -11.20 11.07 4.61
C PRO A 519 -12.65 11.57 4.60
N ASN A 520 -12.84 12.88 4.51
CA ASN A 520 -14.16 13.50 4.34
C ASN A 520 -14.50 13.62 2.86
N LEU A 521 -15.78 13.66 2.53
CA LEU A 521 -16.23 13.87 1.15
C LEU A 521 -15.69 15.20 0.62
N GLY A 522 -14.90 15.16 -0.45
CA GLY A 522 -14.31 16.34 -1.08
C GLY A 522 -12.90 16.72 -0.59
N ASP A 523 -12.29 15.98 0.35
CA ASP A 523 -10.86 16.15 0.64
C ASP A 523 -10.02 15.89 -0.63
N SER A 524 -8.97 16.69 -0.86
CA SER A 524 -8.11 16.59 -2.05
C SER A 524 -6.66 16.88 -1.69
N PHE A 525 -5.76 16.00 -2.11
CA PHE A 525 -4.33 16.03 -1.80
C PHE A 525 -3.53 16.09 -3.09
N ASN A 526 -2.75 17.14 -3.31
CA ASN A 526 -1.88 17.27 -4.50
C ASN A 526 -0.53 16.63 -4.20
N ILE A 527 -0.31 15.43 -4.72
CA ILE A 527 0.84 14.57 -4.38
C ILE A 527 2.01 14.74 -5.36
N ILE A 528 1.74 15.24 -6.56
CA ILE A 528 2.75 15.59 -7.58
C ILE A 528 2.31 16.88 -8.26
N HIS A 529 3.23 17.85 -8.35
CA HIS A 529 3.14 18.98 -9.29
C HIS A 529 4.37 18.96 -10.21
N ALA A 530 4.15 19.08 -11.52
CA ALA A 530 5.17 19.03 -12.56
C ALA A 530 4.89 20.02 -13.70
N ALA A 531 5.90 20.35 -14.50
CA ALA A 531 5.70 21.17 -15.71
C ALA A 531 4.84 20.45 -16.77
N SER A 532 4.89 19.12 -16.78
CA SER A 532 3.91 18.26 -17.43
C SER A 532 3.87 16.88 -16.79
N VAL A 533 2.72 16.22 -16.79
CA VAL A 533 2.55 14.82 -16.35
C VAL A 533 2.23 13.95 -17.55
N ALA A 534 2.94 12.82 -17.69
CA ALA A 534 2.73 11.82 -18.72
C ALA A 534 2.77 10.41 -18.13
N GLY A 535 2.00 9.48 -18.69
CA GLY A 535 1.82 8.14 -18.12
C GLY A 535 0.83 8.13 -16.93
N LEU A 536 0.74 6.97 -16.28
CA LEU A 536 -0.11 6.69 -15.11
C LEU A 536 0.63 5.72 -14.21
N PHE A 537 0.33 5.68 -12.91
CA PHE A 537 0.83 4.60 -12.07
C PHE A 537 0.21 3.26 -12.52
N ALA A 538 1.05 2.26 -12.81
CA ALA A 538 0.61 0.94 -13.24
C ALA A 538 -0.04 0.13 -12.09
N THR A 539 0.23 0.51 -10.84
CA THR A 539 -0.39 -0.06 -9.64
C THR A 539 -0.60 1.01 -8.58
N GLU A 540 -1.82 1.08 -8.05
CA GLU A 540 -2.19 1.99 -6.95
C GLU A 540 -2.50 1.14 -5.71
N ILE A 541 -1.60 1.14 -4.72
CA ILE A 541 -1.82 0.50 -3.42
C ILE A 541 -2.49 1.54 -2.52
N ASN A 542 -3.78 1.36 -2.27
CA ASN A 542 -4.63 2.33 -1.61
C ASN A 542 -5.56 1.63 -0.58
N PRO A 543 -5.51 1.98 0.73
CA PRO A 543 -6.33 1.34 1.74
C PRO A 543 -7.82 1.74 1.71
N PHE A 544 -8.19 2.74 0.90
CA PHE A 544 -9.55 3.29 0.81
C PHE A 544 -10.16 3.07 -0.60
N VAL A 545 -10.06 1.88 -1.19
CA VAL A 545 -10.75 1.54 -2.46
C VAL A 545 -11.71 0.35 -2.37
N GLY A 546 -11.64 -0.38 -1.25
CA GLY A 546 -12.40 -1.60 -1.03
C GLY A 546 -13.64 -1.41 -0.15
N PRO A 547 -14.33 -2.52 0.17
CA PRO A 547 -15.44 -2.49 1.10
C PRO A 547 -14.99 -2.16 2.53
N GLY A 548 -15.90 -1.63 3.35
CA GLY A 548 -15.62 -1.18 4.71
C GLY A 548 -15.44 0.33 4.87
N THR A 549 -15.40 1.11 3.78
CA THR A 549 -15.37 2.59 3.84
C THR A 549 -16.44 3.23 2.95
N LEU A 550 -17.19 4.18 3.52
CA LEU A 550 -18.19 5.00 2.79
C LEU A 550 -17.54 6.06 1.90
N ILE A 551 -16.34 6.52 2.26
CA ILE A 551 -15.50 7.40 1.44
C ILE A 551 -14.36 6.56 0.89
N LYS A 552 -14.09 6.71 -0.41
CA LYS A 552 -12.95 6.10 -1.10
C LYS A 552 -12.01 7.17 -1.63
N LEU A 553 -10.72 6.83 -1.69
CA LEU A 553 -9.70 7.67 -2.30
C LEU A 553 -9.51 7.24 -3.76
N VAL A 554 -9.53 8.19 -4.69
CA VAL A 554 -9.29 7.95 -6.13
C VAL A 554 -8.16 8.86 -6.62
N VAL A 555 -7.27 8.33 -7.46
CA VAL A 555 -6.20 9.11 -8.08
C VAL A 555 -6.73 9.81 -9.32
N VAL A 556 -6.44 11.11 -9.46
CA VAL A 556 -6.90 11.95 -10.58
C VAL A 556 -5.71 12.68 -11.16
N TYR A 557 -5.52 12.54 -12.47
CA TYR A 557 -4.39 13.08 -13.21
C TYR A 557 -4.85 14.30 -14.03
N THR A 558 -4.08 15.38 -13.99
CA THR A 558 -4.22 16.56 -14.85
C THR A 558 -2.97 16.71 -15.71
N PRO A 559 -2.90 17.67 -16.66
CA PRO A 559 -1.68 17.91 -17.43
C PRO A 559 -0.44 18.29 -16.60
N THR A 560 -0.62 18.76 -15.36
CA THR A 560 0.46 19.29 -14.49
C THR A 560 0.49 18.69 -13.09
N ASP A 561 -0.55 17.98 -12.66
CA ASP A 561 -0.72 17.57 -11.27
C ASP A 561 -1.30 16.15 -11.15
N VAL A 562 -0.95 15.46 -10.07
CA VAL A 562 -1.61 14.24 -9.62
C VAL A 562 -2.24 14.49 -8.25
N PHE A 563 -3.54 14.24 -8.16
CA PHE A 563 -4.32 14.39 -6.95
C PHE A 563 -4.79 13.04 -6.42
N VAL A 564 -4.89 12.92 -5.10
CA VAL A 564 -5.70 11.89 -4.43
C VAL A 564 -6.94 12.58 -3.88
N ASN A 565 -8.12 12.19 -4.39
CA ASN A 565 -9.40 12.82 -4.06
C ASN A 565 -10.30 11.85 -3.27
N ALA A 566 -10.89 12.35 -2.20
CA ALA A 566 -11.88 11.63 -1.40
C ALA A 566 -13.29 11.80 -2.01
N VAL A 567 -13.81 10.70 -2.54
CA VAL A 567 -15.13 10.65 -3.20
C VAL A 567 -16.04 9.64 -2.50
N GLN A 568 -17.34 9.80 -2.68
CA GLN A 568 -18.33 8.86 -2.16
C GLN A 568 -18.11 7.46 -2.77
N ASN A 569 -18.01 6.44 -1.92
CA ASN A 569 -18.13 5.05 -2.35
C ASN A 569 -19.61 4.68 -2.44
N THR A 570 -19.97 3.71 -3.28
CA THR A 570 -21.36 3.23 -3.29
C THR A 570 -21.66 2.50 -1.97
N PHE A 571 -22.86 2.67 -1.43
CA PHE A 571 -23.34 1.95 -0.27
C PHE A 571 -23.32 0.43 -0.52
N GLU A 572 -23.66 -0.02 -1.74
CA GLU A 572 -23.50 -1.42 -2.16
C GLU A 572 -22.06 -1.93 -1.99
N ASN A 573 -21.05 -1.18 -2.46
CA ASN A 573 -19.65 -1.58 -2.34
C ASN A 573 -19.17 -1.50 -0.88
N ALA A 574 -19.37 -0.34 -0.25
CA ALA A 574 -18.93 -0.04 1.11
C ALA A 574 -19.48 -1.03 2.14
N LEU A 575 -20.74 -1.46 1.98
CA LEU A 575 -21.44 -2.36 2.90
C LEU A 575 -21.36 -3.84 2.47
N SER A 576 -20.69 -4.21 1.38
CA SER A 576 -20.68 -5.60 0.87
C SER A 576 -20.07 -6.66 1.82
N LEU A 577 -19.38 -6.25 2.89
CA LEU A 577 -18.92 -7.13 3.98
C LEU A 577 -19.96 -7.30 5.11
N ILE A 578 -21.08 -6.58 5.06
CA ILE A 578 -22.17 -6.58 6.02
C ILE A 578 -23.39 -7.23 5.33
N PRO A 579 -24.02 -8.27 5.91
CA PRO A 579 -25.20 -8.89 5.31
C PRO A 579 -26.41 -7.95 5.43
N LEU A 580 -26.74 -7.27 4.34
CA LEU A 580 -27.91 -6.40 4.25
C LEU A 580 -29.21 -7.18 4.03
N THR A 581 -30.33 -6.66 4.52
CA THR A 581 -31.67 -7.12 4.15
C THR A 581 -32.03 -6.69 2.72
N PRO A 582 -33.00 -7.34 2.06
CA PRO A 582 -33.56 -6.85 0.79
C PRO A 582 -34.02 -5.38 0.84
N ASN A 583 -34.67 -4.95 1.93
CA ASN A 583 -35.10 -3.55 2.11
C ASN A 583 -33.90 -2.60 2.24
N GLN A 584 -32.87 -2.95 3.02
CA GLN A 584 -31.63 -2.17 3.14
C GLN A 584 -30.88 -2.09 1.81
N THR A 585 -30.87 -3.17 1.02
CA THR A 585 -30.30 -3.16 -0.34
C THR A 585 -31.07 -2.21 -1.26
N ALA A 586 -32.41 -2.17 -1.16
CA ALA A 586 -33.23 -1.26 -1.95
C ALA A 586 -33.01 0.22 -1.60
N THR A 587 -32.88 0.56 -0.30
CA THR A 587 -32.57 1.94 0.13
C THR A 587 -31.12 2.33 -0.14
N ALA A 588 -30.16 1.41 -0.01
CA ALA A 588 -28.78 1.62 -0.45
C ALA A 588 -28.70 1.94 -1.95
N GLY A 589 -29.38 1.15 -2.81
CA GLY A 589 -29.45 1.40 -4.25
C GLY A 589 -30.11 2.75 -4.62
N ALA A 590 -31.10 3.18 -3.83
CA ALA A 590 -31.71 4.51 -3.99
C ALA A 590 -30.71 5.63 -3.68
N LEU A 591 -29.94 5.53 -2.59
CA LEU A 591 -28.86 6.47 -2.26
C LEU A 591 -27.74 6.44 -3.32
N ASP A 592 -27.38 5.25 -3.81
CA ASP A 592 -26.36 5.05 -4.84
C ASP A 592 -26.71 5.72 -6.18
N SER A 593 -28.00 5.78 -6.51
CA SER A 593 -28.48 6.56 -7.67
C SER A 593 -28.43 8.08 -7.49
N ALA A 594 -28.03 8.58 -6.31
CA ALA A 594 -28.06 10.00 -5.94
C ALA A 594 -26.77 10.54 -5.30
N LEU A 595 -25.66 9.79 -5.30
CA LEU A 595 -24.42 10.14 -4.59
C LEU A 595 -23.80 11.49 -4.99
N THR A 596 -24.04 11.95 -6.22
CA THR A 596 -23.56 13.24 -6.74
C THR A 596 -24.63 14.33 -6.74
N ASP A 597 -25.84 14.04 -6.25
CA ASP A 597 -26.93 15.02 -6.21
C ASP A 597 -26.75 15.95 -5.00
N VAL A 598 -26.59 17.25 -5.25
CA VAL A 598 -26.42 18.26 -4.20
C VAL A 598 -27.58 18.28 -3.19
N ARG A 599 -28.78 17.81 -3.57
CA ARG A 599 -29.95 17.68 -2.69
C ARG A 599 -29.79 16.60 -1.62
N GLN A 600 -28.85 15.66 -1.80
CA GLN A 600 -28.53 14.58 -0.87
C GLN A 600 -27.36 14.88 0.07
N ALA A 601 -26.68 16.02 -0.09
CA ALA A 601 -25.48 16.35 0.69
C ALA A 601 -25.68 16.25 2.21
N ALA A 602 -26.84 16.63 2.74
CA ALA A 602 -27.12 16.54 4.18
C ALA A 602 -27.25 15.09 4.69
N VAL A 603 -27.87 14.21 3.90
CA VAL A 603 -28.03 12.78 4.21
C VAL A 603 -26.69 12.05 4.10
N LEU A 604 -25.94 12.29 3.02
CA LEU A 604 -24.62 11.71 2.83
C LEU A 604 -23.65 12.18 3.93
N ASN A 605 -23.65 13.47 4.27
CA ASN A 605 -22.84 13.98 5.38
C ASN A 605 -23.20 13.36 6.73
N TYR A 606 -24.48 13.07 7.00
CA TYR A 606 -24.88 12.33 8.21
C TYR A 606 -24.34 10.90 8.19
N LEU A 607 -24.60 10.15 7.12
CA LEU A 607 -24.20 8.74 6.99
C LEU A 607 -22.67 8.55 6.99
N ASN A 608 -21.93 9.46 6.36
CA ASN A 608 -20.46 9.43 6.32
C ASN A 608 -19.80 9.67 7.69
N ASN A 609 -20.52 10.26 8.65
CA ASN A 609 -20.00 10.60 9.99
C ASN A 609 -20.39 9.59 11.10
N ILE A 610 -21.19 8.56 10.80
CA ILE A 610 -21.52 7.49 11.75
C ILE A 610 -20.56 6.29 11.62
N ASN A 611 -20.69 5.31 12.52
CA ASN A 611 -19.99 4.03 12.36
C ASN A 611 -20.61 3.25 11.20
N ILE A 612 -19.81 2.69 10.29
CA ILE A 612 -20.32 1.95 9.12
C ILE A 612 -21.23 0.77 9.51
N ASN A 613 -20.99 0.15 10.68
CA ASN A 613 -21.84 -0.93 11.20
C ASN A 613 -23.23 -0.46 11.69
N ALA A 614 -23.44 0.85 11.85
CA ALA A 614 -24.73 1.45 12.16
C ALA A 614 -25.52 1.89 10.92
N VAL A 615 -24.87 1.98 9.75
CA VAL A 615 -25.52 2.38 8.48
C VAL A 615 -26.70 1.48 8.11
N PRO A 616 -26.67 0.14 8.25
CA PRO A 616 -27.84 -0.70 7.94
C PRO A 616 -29.11 -0.31 8.70
N HIS A 617 -28.98 0.09 9.98
CA HIS A 617 -30.10 0.55 10.78
C HIS A 617 -30.66 1.89 10.29
N GLU A 618 -29.81 2.80 9.83
CA GLU A 618 -30.25 4.06 9.22
C GLU A 618 -30.83 3.84 7.80
N LEU A 619 -30.46 2.75 7.11
CA LEU A 619 -31.12 2.31 5.87
C LEU A 619 -32.52 1.76 6.13
N ASP A 620 -32.75 1.05 7.25
CA ASP A 620 -34.10 0.66 7.70
C ASP A 620 -34.96 1.90 7.99
N ARG A 621 -34.39 2.94 8.60
CA ARG A 621 -35.10 4.21 8.84
C ARG A 621 -35.42 5.01 7.57
N ILE A 622 -34.72 4.77 6.47
CA ILE A 622 -35.11 5.31 5.16
C ILE A 622 -36.24 4.45 4.55
N ALA A 623 -36.31 3.16 4.86
CA ALA A 623 -37.31 2.25 4.34
C ALA A 623 -38.71 2.49 4.97
N PRO A 624 -39.79 2.54 4.17
CA PRO A 624 -41.16 2.76 4.67
C PRO A 624 -42.01 1.48 4.76
N GLU A 625 -41.43 0.31 4.97
CA GLU A 625 -42.16 -0.97 4.85
C GLU A 625 -43.27 -1.14 5.89
N GLU A 626 -43.16 -0.52 7.06
CA GLU A 626 -44.21 -0.51 8.07
C GLU A 626 -45.49 0.22 7.63
N LEU A 627 -45.41 1.10 6.61
CA LEU A 627 -46.60 1.72 6.01
C LEU A 627 -47.45 0.74 5.19
N THR A 628 -46.98 -0.49 4.94
CA THR A 628 -47.83 -1.58 4.41
C THR A 628 -49.00 -1.93 5.34
N ALA A 629 -48.97 -1.49 6.61
CA ALA A 629 -50.08 -1.52 7.54
C ALA A 629 -51.38 -0.87 6.99
N ILE A 630 -51.28 0.12 6.09
CA ILE A 630 -52.43 0.75 5.40
C ILE A 630 -53.30 -0.30 4.69
N TYR A 631 -52.68 -1.20 3.93
CA TYR A 631 -53.38 -2.29 3.24
C TYR A 631 -53.93 -3.32 4.23
N SER A 632 -53.14 -3.68 5.25
CA SER A 632 -53.55 -4.62 6.30
C SER A 632 -54.80 -4.16 7.06
N ILE A 633 -54.92 -2.87 7.36
CA ILE A 633 -56.14 -2.26 7.93
C ILE A 633 -57.34 -2.49 7.02
N SER A 634 -57.23 -2.14 5.74
CA SER A 634 -58.33 -2.23 4.77
C SER A 634 -58.81 -3.69 4.58
N PHE A 635 -57.88 -4.65 4.52
CA PHE A 635 -58.19 -6.07 4.43
C PHE A 635 -58.82 -6.63 5.73
N ALA A 636 -58.32 -6.22 6.90
CA ALA A 636 -58.86 -6.66 8.20
C ALA A 636 -60.28 -6.12 8.45
N GLN A 637 -60.56 -4.88 8.05
CA GLN A 637 -61.92 -4.35 8.11
C GLN A 637 -62.88 -5.14 7.18
N LEU A 638 -62.44 -5.61 6.00
CA LEU A 638 -63.28 -6.43 5.11
C LEU A 638 -63.64 -7.78 5.74
N ASP A 639 -62.73 -8.39 6.50
CA ASP A 639 -63.02 -9.59 7.29
C ASP A 639 -64.20 -9.38 8.27
N THR A 640 -64.22 -8.22 8.93
CA THR A 640 -65.29 -7.83 9.87
C THR A 640 -66.63 -7.62 9.17
N GLU A 641 -66.63 -7.06 7.96
CA GLU A 641 -67.85 -6.86 7.16
C GLU A 641 -68.41 -8.20 6.64
N ILE A 642 -67.56 -9.07 6.11
CA ILE A 642 -67.95 -10.42 5.66
C ILE A 642 -68.54 -11.20 6.83
N LEU A 643 -67.93 -11.15 8.02
CA LEU A 643 -68.47 -11.79 9.23
C LEU A 643 -69.85 -11.22 9.60
N THR A 644 -70.02 -9.90 9.51
CA THR A 644 -71.31 -9.22 9.76
C THR A 644 -72.41 -9.75 8.83
N VAL A 645 -72.15 -9.78 7.52
CA VAL A 645 -73.10 -10.26 6.51
C VAL A 645 -73.36 -11.77 6.66
N GLN A 646 -72.33 -12.60 6.90
CA GLN A 646 -72.49 -14.04 7.16
C GLN A 646 -73.35 -14.34 8.40
N GLN A 647 -73.11 -13.64 9.51
CA GLN A 647 -73.95 -13.80 10.72
C GLN A 647 -75.36 -13.28 10.50
N ARG A 648 -75.56 -12.29 9.61
CA ARG A 648 -76.89 -11.80 9.24
C ARG A 648 -77.64 -12.82 8.38
N LEU A 649 -77.04 -13.26 7.26
CA LEU A 649 -77.67 -14.18 6.32
C LEU A 649 -77.95 -15.54 6.94
N SER A 650 -77.01 -16.11 7.71
CA SER A 650 -77.27 -17.35 8.45
C SER A 650 -78.39 -17.23 9.48
N SER A 651 -78.64 -16.04 10.05
CA SER A 651 -79.81 -15.81 10.91
C SER A 651 -81.13 -15.83 10.14
N ILE A 652 -81.13 -15.41 8.87
CA ILE A 652 -82.32 -15.42 8.00
C ILE A 652 -82.64 -16.85 7.56
N ARG A 653 -81.62 -17.64 7.17
CA ARG A 653 -81.79 -19.08 6.85
C ARG A 653 -82.37 -19.85 8.04
N ASN A 654 -81.80 -19.67 9.23
CA ASN A 654 -82.26 -20.32 10.46
C ASN A 654 -83.60 -19.77 11.01
N ALA A 655 -84.05 -18.60 10.58
CA ALA A 655 -85.37 -18.06 10.91
C ALA A 655 -86.49 -18.56 9.97
N GLY A 656 -86.14 -19.10 8.80
CA GLY A 656 -87.10 -19.57 7.79
C GLY A 656 -87.87 -20.83 8.18
N TRP A 657 -87.40 -21.60 9.17
CA TRP A 657 -88.07 -22.81 9.64
C TRP A 657 -88.90 -22.56 10.90
N GLY A 658 -90.17 -22.24 10.64
CA GLY A 658 -91.25 -22.29 11.62
C GLY A 658 -91.58 -23.73 12.03
N HIS A 659 -90.70 -24.38 12.79
CA HIS A 659 -91.10 -25.51 13.63
C HIS A 659 -92.03 -24.98 14.73
N THR A 660 -93.34 -25.01 14.46
CA THR A 660 -94.37 -24.79 15.46
C THR A 660 -94.34 -25.94 16.45
N TYR A 661 -93.65 -25.73 17.58
CA TYR A 661 -93.72 -26.65 18.72
C TYR A 661 -95.12 -26.54 19.34
N TYR A 662 -95.99 -27.50 19.04
CA TYR A 662 -97.24 -27.69 19.78
C TYR A 662 -96.95 -28.43 21.09
N PRO A 663 -97.23 -27.84 22.27
CA PRO A 663 -97.11 -28.55 23.54
C PRO A 663 -98.28 -29.51 23.72
N GLY A 664 -98.18 -30.68 23.10
CA GLY A 664 -99.18 -31.76 23.20
C GLY A 664 -98.80 -32.93 22.28
N GLY A 665 -98.58 -34.11 22.88
CA GLY A 665 -98.00 -35.26 22.17
C GLY A 665 -98.80 -35.72 20.95
N GLY A 666 -98.22 -35.51 19.76
CA GLY A 666 -98.70 -35.99 18.47
C GLY A 666 -97.50 -36.25 17.56
N LYS A 667 -97.58 -37.31 16.73
CA LYS A 667 -96.44 -37.88 16.00
C LYS A 667 -95.68 -36.86 15.13
N GLU A 668 -94.36 -36.97 15.12
CA GLU A 668 -93.49 -36.29 14.15
C GLU A 668 -93.87 -36.68 12.71
N VAL A 669 -94.04 -35.69 11.84
CA VAL A 669 -93.96 -35.89 10.39
C VAL A 669 -92.55 -35.47 9.98
N ILE A 670 -91.70 -36.46 9.74
CA ILE A 670 -90.39 -36.25 9.13
C ILE A 670 -90.63 -35.90 7.66
N LEU A 671 -90.24 -34.68 7.25
CA LEU A 671 -90.15 -34.29 5.83
C LEU A 671 -88.89 -34.94 5.22
N GLY A 672 -88.95 -36.26 5.06
CA GLY A 672 -87.93 -37.05 4.37
C GLY A 672 -88.05 -36.90 2.86
N ALA A 673 -86.91 -36.99 2.16
CA ALA A 673 -86.84 -36.84 0.71
C ALA A 673 -87.70 -37.90 -0.02
N GLY A 674 -88.69 -37.43 -0.79
CA GLY A 674 -89.52 -38.26 -1.65
C GLY A 674 -90.35 -37.38 -2.58
N GLY A 675 -90.27 -37.61 -3.90
CA GLY A 675 -90.95 -36.78 -4.88
C GLY A 675 -92.48 -36.89 -4.78
N GLY A 676 -93.13 -35.75 -4.51
CA GLY A 676 -94.59 -35.61 -4.44
C GLY A 676 -94.98 -34.15 -4.67
N GLN A 677 -96.12 -33.91 -5.30
CA GLN A 677 -96.47 -32.60 -5.86
C GLN A 677 -96.60 -31.49 -4.80
N LEU A 678 -96.05 -30.32 -5.14
CA LEU A 678 -96.29 -29.06 -4.45
C LEU A 678 -97.78 -28.70 -4.46
N SER A 679 -98.28 -28.13 -3.37
CA SER A 679 -99.42 -27.21 -3.37
C SER A 679 -99.22 -26.16 -2.27
N PRO A 680 -99.67 -24.91 -2.48
CA PRO A 680 -98.78 -23.78 -2.19
C PRO A 680 -99.24 -22.89 -1.02
N ALA A 681 -98.52 -21.77 -0.87
CA ALA A 681 -98.82 -20.58 -0.09
C ALA A 681 -98.34 -20.53 1.37
N MET A 682 -97.09 -20.05 1.55
CA MET A 682 -96.97 -18.79 2.29
C MET A 682 -97.64 -17.68 1.46
N SER A 683 -98.41 -16.80 2.10
CA SER A 683 -99.04 -15.66 1.41
C SER A 683 -97.99 -14.77 0.75
N SER A 684 -98.13 -14.54 -0.55
CA SER A 684 -97.23 -13.73 -1.37
C SER A 684 -97.53 -12.23 -1.25
N SER A 685 -97.50 -11.67 -0.04
CA SER A 685 -97.92 -10.27 0.20
C SER A 685 -97.04 -9.42 1.13
N ASP A 686 -96.20 -10.03 1.98
CA ASP A 686 -95.53 -9.28 3.06
C ASP A 686 -94.02 -9.13 2.79
N VAL A 687 -93.67 -8.02 2.15
CA VAL A 687 -92.29 -7.53 1.98
C VAL A 687 -91.76 -7.09 3.36
N SER A 688 -91.28 -8.04 4.17
CA SER A 688 -90.79 -7.74 5.52
C SER A 688 -89.44 -7.01 5.45
N PHE A 689 -89.39 -5.77 5.94
CA PHE A 689 -88.15 -5.01 6.08
C PHE A 689 -87.48 -5.36 7.40
N ARG A 690 -86.15 -5.51 7.38
CA ARG A 690 -85.40 -5.92 8.55
C ARG A 690 -84.16 -5.07 8.68
N PHE A 691 -83.87 -4.65 9.90
CA PHE A 691 -82.75 -3.78 10.23
C PHE A 691 -81.85 -4.45 11.27
N PHE A 692 -80.57 -4.16 11.19
CA PHE A 692 -79.60 -4.54 12.20
C PHE A 692 -78.56 -3.45 12.41
N ALA A 693 -77.95 -3.47 13.58
CA ALA A 693 -76.75 -2.71 13.88
C ALA A 693 -75.82 -3.56 14.75
N ASN A 694 -74.51 -3.36 14.63
CA ASN A 694 -73.52 -3.93 15.52
C ASN A 694 -72.43 -2.91 15.88
N ALA A 695 -71.73 -3.22 16.97
CA ALA A 695 -70.40 -2.71 17.27
C ALA A 695 -69.39 -3.83 16.99
N THR A 696 -68.20 -3.44 16.56
CA THR A 696 -67.12 -4.33 16.17
C THR A 696 -65.82 -3.93 16.87
N GLY A 697 -65.04 -4.93 17.27
CA GLY A 697 -63.70 -4.76 17.81
C GLY A 697 -62.78 -5.80 17.18
N GLN A 698 -61.61 -5.38 16.73
CA GLN A 698 -60.66 -6.23 16.02
C GLN A 698 -59.24 -5.93 16.47
N TYR A 699 -58.45 -6.98 16.62
CA TYR A 699 -57.01 -6.94 16.81
C TYR A 699 -56.36 -7.89 15.79
N ALA A 700 -55.24 -7.49 15.20
CA ALA A 700 -54.41 -8.33 14.36
C ALA A 700 -52.94 -8.04 14.63
N SER A 701 -52.11 -9.07 14.71
CA SER A 701 -50.67 -8.94 14.89
C SER A 701 -49.94 -9.48 13.66
N LEU A 702 -48.97 -8.71 13.15
CA LEU A 702 -48.00 -9.19 12.16
C LEU A 702 -46.64 -9.37 12.85
N GLY A 703 -46.06 -10.56 12.74
CA GLY A 703 -44.78 -10.89 13.36
C GLY A 703 -43.57 -10.38 12.57
N ASN A 704 -42.47 -10.15 13.27
CA ASN A 704 -41.19 -9.74 12.67
C ASN A 704 -40.66 -10.79 11.69
N THR A 705 -39.94 -10.31 10.66
CA THR A 705 -39.17 -11.14 9.72
C THR A 705 -37.72 -10.69 9.68
N THR A 706 -36.87 -11.37 8.90
CA THR A 706 -35.49 -10.93 8.66
C THR A 706 -35.38 -9.72 7.73
N ASN A 707 -36.46 -9.29 7.07
CA ASN A 707 -36.46 -8.16 6.13
C ASN A 707 -37.22 -6.93 6.64
N ALA A 708 -38.24 -7.16 7.46
CA ALA A 708 -39.19 -6.15 7.89
C ALA A 708 -39.69 -6.44 9.30
N ASN A 709 -39.86 -5.37 10.09
CA ASN A 709 -40.44 -5.45 11.42
C ASN A 709 -41.96 -5.58 11.37
N GLY A 710 -42.50 -6.30 12.35
CA GLY A 710 -43.92 -6.50 12.57
C GLY A 710 -44.61 -5.26 13.14
N PHE A 711 -45.95 -5.29 13.14
CA PHE A 711 -46.79 -4.24 13.69
C PHE A 711 -48.14 -4.82 14.13
N ASP A 712 -48.77 -4.16 15.09
CA ASP A 712 -50.09 -4.50 15.60
C ASP A 712 -51.15 -3.57 15.01
N VAL A 713 -52.33 -4.08 14.67
CA VAL A 713 -53.48 -3.30 14.21
C VAL A 713 -54.65 -3.50 15.18
N GLN A 714 -55.20 -2.40 15.68
CA GLN A 714 -56.41 -2.37 16.50
C GLN A 714 -57.48 -1.57 15.76
N SER A 715 -58.69 -2.13 15.60
CA SER A 715 -59.82 -1.44 15.00
C SER A 715 -61.06 -1.52 15.88
N VAL A 716 -61.81 -0.43 15.97
CA VAL A 716 -63.13 -0.36 16.61
C VAL A 716 -64.11 0.30 15.63
N GLY A 717 -65.31 -0.24 15.51
CA GLY A 717 -66.27 0.26 14.54
C GLY A 717 -67.71 -0.10 14.84
N SER A 718 -68.59 0.28 13.93
CA SER A 718 -70.00 -0.09 13.95
C SER A 718 -70.52 -0.23 12.53
N THR A 719 -71.34 -1.26 12.30
CA THR A 719 -72.02 -1.46 11.02
C THR A 719 -73.53 -1.42 11.23
N ILE A 720 -74.21 -0.59 10.46
CA ILE A 720 -75.67 -0.63 10.31
C ILE A 720 -76.01 -1.29 8.98
N GLY A 721 -77.17 -1.94 8.91
CA GLY A 721 -77.62 -2.54 7.67
C GLY A 721 -79.09 -2.91 7.69
N GLY A 722 -79.59 -3.24 6.52
CA GLY A 722 -80.94 -3.74 6.35
C GLY A 722 -81.06 -4.70 5.18
N ASP A 723 -82.11 -5.51 5.21
CA ASP A 723 -82.46 -6.47 4.18
C ASP A 723 -83.98 -6.55 3.99
N VAL A 724 -84.33 -6.95 2.77
CA VAL A 724 -85.67 -7.27 2.33
C VAL A 724 -85.67 -8.68 1.74
N ARG A 725 -86.66 -9.48 2.11
CA ARG A 725 -86.95 -10.76 1.45
C ARG A 725 -87.92 -10.47 0.32
N LEU A 726 -87.50 -10.68 -0.92
CA LEU A 726 -88.32 -10.40 -2.11
C LEU A 726 -89.35 -11.51 -2.36
N ASP A 727 -88.91 -12.75 -2.23
CA ASP A 727 -89.72 -13.96 -2.39
C ASP A 727 -89.17 -15.10 -1.50
N GLU A 728 -89.62 -16.33 -1.72
CA GLU A 728 -89.14 -17.47 -0.93
C GLU A 728 -87.66 -17.81 -1.15
N HIS A 729 -87.04 -17.38 -2.26
CA HIS A 729 -85.67 -17.66 -2.65
C HIS A 729 -84.69 -16.49 -2.43
N TRP A 730 -85.13 -15.24 -2.61
CA TRP A 730 -84.24 -14.07 -2.66
C TRP A 730 -84.32 -13.15 -1.44
N VAL A 731 -83.13 -12.81 -0.93
CA VAL A 731 -82.91 -11.73 0.04
C VAL A 731 -81.92 -10.76 -0.56
N LEU A 732 -82.24 -9.46 -0.55
CA LEU A 732 -81.32 -8.38 -0.90
C LEU A 732 -81.14 -7.46 0.30
N GLY A 733 -79.95 -6.90 0.47
CA GLY A 733 -79.67 -5.95 1.54
C GLY A 733 -78.46 -5.07 1.27
N ALA A 734 -78.25 -4.12 2.18
CA ALA A 734 -77.13 -3.21 2.15
C ALA A 734 -76.60 -2.94 3.56
N THR A 735 -75.33 -2.55 3.64
CA THR A 735 -74.64 -2.16 4.86
C THR A 735 -73.92 -0.83 4.69
N LEU A 736 -73.77 -0.12 5.81
CA LEU A 736 -72.93 1.05 5.97
C LEU A 736 -72.20 0.91 7.30
N GLY A 737 -70.88 0.87 7.28
CA GLY A 737 -70.03 0.78 8.45
C GLY A 737 -69.09 1.97 8.55
N TYR A 738 -68.74 2.34 9.78
CA TYR A 738 -67.63 3.22 10.10
C TYR A 738 -66.67 2.50 11.04
N ALA A 739 -65.38 2.63 10.81
CA ALA A 739 -64.33 2.06 11.65
C ALA A 739 -63.20 3.07 11.85
N ARG A 740 -62.67 3.08 13.06
CA ARG A 740 -61.43 3.74 13.41
C ARG A 740 -60.39 2.68 13.72
N SER A 741 -59.22 2.79 13.10
CA SER A 741 -58.11 1.86 13.23
C SER A 741 -56.85 2.60 13.68
N THR A 742 -56.04 1.96 14.49
CA THR A 742 -54.70 2.44 14.86
C THR A 742 -53.72 1.29 14.76
N SER A 743 -52.52 1.56 14.25
CA SER A 743 -51.41 0.63 14.27
C SER A 743 -50.23 1.27 14.97
N ASP A 744 -49.65 0.57 15.93
CA ASP A 744 -48.40 0.96 16.57
C ASP A 744 -47.27 0.32 15.76
N LEU A 745 -46.35 1.17 15.29
CA LEU A 745 -45.26 0.82 14.38
C LEU A 745 -43.92 0.82 15.14
N THR A 746 -42.80 0.61 14.45
CA THR A 746 -41.50 0.54 15.13
C THR A 746 -41.00 1.90 15.63
N GLU A 747 -40.11 1.86 16.64
CA GLU A 747 -39.46 3.05 17.22
C GLU A 747 -40.42 4.18 17.69
N GLY A 748 -41.67 3.84 18.03
CA GLY A 748 -42.68 4.82 18.43
C GLY A 748 -43.37 5.52 17.25
N GLY A 749 -43.24 4.95 16.05
CA GLY A 749 -44.12 5.23 14.92
C GLY A 749 -45.56 4.79 15.20
N ARG A 750 -46.50 5.41 14.50
CA ARG A 750 -47.94 5.17 14.61
C ARG A 750 -48.64 5.50 13.29
N LEU A 751 -49.62 4.69 12.95
CA LEU A 751 -50.59 4.92 11.90
C LEU A 751 -51.98 5.06 12.54
N SER A 752 -52.77 6.04 12.12
CA SER A 752 -54.21 6.10 12.45
C SER A 752 -55.03 6.24 11.19
N ALA A 753 -56.15 5.51 11.13
CA ALA A 753 -57.07 5.51 10.01
C ALA A 753 -58.51 5.70 10.50
N ASP A 754 -59.27 6.52 9.78
CA ASP A 754 -60.69 6.75 10.01
C ASP A 754 -61.41 6.54 8.68
N GLY A 755 -62.39 5.63 8.62
CA GLY A 755 -62.97 5.22 7.34
C GLY A 755 -64.38 4.66 7.39
N MET A 756 -65.01 4.69 6.22
CA MET A 756 -66.36 4.20 5.97
C MET A 756 -66.33 3.08 4.93
N ARG A 757 -67.12 2.02 5.14
CA ARG A 757 -67.38 0.97 4.14
C ARG A 757 -68.87 0.93 3.82
N ALA A 758 -69.22 0.74 2.56
CA ALA A 758 -70.57 0.41 2.14
C ALA A 758 -70.54 -0.85 1.27
N ALA A 759 -71.55 -1.71 1.44
CA ALA A 759 -71.71 -2.90 0.62
C ALA A 759 -73.18 -3.18 0.32
N VAL A 760 -73.44 -3.80 -0.83
CA VAL A 760 -74.70 -4.46 -1.14
C VAL A 760 -74.47 -5.97 -1.11
N TYR A 761 -75.45 -6.71 -0.61
CA TYR A 761 -75.38 -8.16 -0.52
C TYR A 761 -76.69 -8.80 -0.96
N ALA A 762 -76.57 -10.04 -1.46
CA ALA A 762 -77.67 -10.86 -1.91
C ALA A 762 -77.52 -12.27 -1.36
N MET A 763 -78.64 -12.96 -1.13
CA MET A 763 -78.67 -14.39 -0.87
C MET A 763 -79.79 -15.03 -1.70
N TYR A 764 -79.42 -16.06 -2.44
CA TYR A 764 -80.32 -17.02 -3.04
C TYR A 764 -80.35 -18.28 -2.15
N ILE A 765 -81.54 -18.72 -1.74
CA ILE A 765 -81.76 -19.95 -0.99
C ILE A 765 -82.75 -20.84 -1.76
N SER A 766 -82.46 -22.13 -1.89
CA SER A 766 -83.35 -23.12 -2.49
C SER A 766 -83.27 -24.42 -1.70
N GLY A 767 -84.30 -24.69 -0.90
CA GLY A 767 -84.30 -25.78 0.08
C GLY A 767 -83.15 -25.62 1.08
N ALA A 768 -82.29 -26.63 1.16
CA ALA A 768 -81.09 -26.64 2.01
C ALA A 768 -79.88 -25.91 1.38
N PHE A 769 -79.88 -25.67 0.06
CA PHE A 769 -78.76 -25.01 -0.62
C PHE A 769 -78.90 -23.49 -0.53
N TYR A 770 -77.77 -22.79 -0.36
CA TYR A 770 -77.73 -21.34 -0.52
C TYR A 770 -76.45 -20.87 -1.23
N THR A 771 -76.57 -19.72 -1.88
CA THR A 771 -75.46 -18.90 -2.35
C THR A 771 -75.67 -17.48 -1.85
N GLU A 772 -74.63 -16.86 -1.32
CA GLU A 772 -74.59 -15.49 -0.84
C GLU A 772 -73.47 -14.74 -1.57
N ALA A 773 -73.70 -13.46 -1.88
CA ALA A 773 -72.73 -12.61 -2.54
C ALA A 773 -72.75 -11.21 -1.94
N MET A 774 -71.62 -10.52 -1.94
CA MET A 774 -71.46 -9.15 -1.49
C MET A 774 -70.51 -8.41 -2.44
N VAL A 775 -70.87 -7.18 -2.80
CA VAL A 775 -70.01 -6.24 -3.53
C VAL A 775 -70.07 -4.90 -2.82
N GLY A 776 -68.91 -4.27 -2.64
CA GLY A 776 -68.83 -3.00 -1.92
C GLY A 776 -67.48 -2.33 -2.09
N GLY A 777 -67.21 -1.37 -1.21
CA GLY A 777 -65.94 -0.66 -1.17
C GLY A 777 -65.82 0.19 0.08
N SER A 778 -64.60 0.60 0.38
CA SER A 778 -64.30 1.49 1.51
C SER A 778 -63.59 2.76 1.05
N PHE A 779 -63.75 3.81 1.86
CA PHE A 779 -62.92 5.01 1.84
C PHE A 779 -62.34 5.19 3.25
N ASN A 780 -61.02 5.25 3.36
CA ASN A 780 -60.31 5.48 4.61
C ASN A 780 -59.39 6.69 4.43
N SER A 781 -59.29 7.56 5.44
CA SER A 781 -58.27 8.61 5.53
C SER A 781 -57.24 8.19 6.59
N TYR A 782 -55.96 8.46 6.35
CA TYR A 782 -54.83 8.00 7.16
C TYR A 782 -53.91 9.15 7.52
N ASP A 783 -53.53 9.22 8.80
CA ASP A 783 -52.39 9.99 9.28
C ASP A 783 -51.24 9.03 9.61
N THR A 784 -50.08 9.24 9.00
CA THR A 784 -48.86 8.44 9.18
C THR A 784 -47.82 9.22 9.97
N ARG A 785 -47.15 8.53 10.89
CA ARG A 785 -45.96 9.04 11.59
C ARG A 785 -45.00 7.89 11.85
N ARG A 786 -43.86 7.83 11.17
CA ARG A 786 -42.83 6.79 11.37
C ARG A 786 -41.52 7.37 11.87
N ALA A 787 -40.72 6.53 12.53
CA ALA A 787 -39.31 6.87 12.76
C ALA A 787 -38.59 6.91 11.41
N ALA A 788 -37.69 7.88 11.25
CA ALA A 788 -36.96 8.08 10.01
C ALA A 788 -35.59 8.70 10.27
N LEU A 789 -34.75 8.76 9.24
CA LEU A 789 -33.42 9.35 9.33
C LEU A 789 -33.50 10.76 9.93
N GLY A 790 -32.83 10.99 11.06
CA GLY A 790 -32.76 12.29 11.72
C GLY A 790 -34.07 12.86 12.31
N GLY A 791 -35.15 12.08 12.44
CA GLY A 791 -36.40 12.58 13.03
C GLY A 791 -37.61 11.66 12.89
N MET A 792 -38.82 12.24 12.92
CA MET A 792 -40.05 11.52 12.59
C MET A 792 -40.54 11.99 11.22
N ALA A 793 -40.75 11.06 10.29
CA ALA A 793 -41.43 11.34 9.03
C ALA A 793 -42.95 11.30 9.25
N GLN A 794 -43.66 12.31 8.75
CA GLN A 794 -45.11 12.48 8.92
C GLN A 794 -45.78 12.82 7.60
N GLY A 795 -46.89 12.16 7.27
CA GLY A 795 -47.69 12.44 6.08
C GLY A 795 -49.14 12.00 6.26
N SER A 796 -50.01 12.35 5.31
CA SER A 796 -51.40 11.88 5.29
C SER A 796 -51.84 11.49 3.89
N THR A 797 -52.71 10.49 3.79
CA THR A 797 -53.23 9.97 2.51
C THR A 797 -54.64 9.41 2.68
N ASN A 798 -55.32 9.09 1.58
CA ASN A 798 -56.57 8.34 1.61
C ASN A 798 -56.40 7.02 0.84
N SER A 799 -57.30 6.06 1.08
CA SER A 799 -57.42 4.85 0.27
C SER A 799 -58.85 4.61 -0.16
N THR A 800 -59.02 4.06 -1.35
CA THR A 800 -60.27 3.46 -1.82
C THR A 800 -60.10 1.96 -2.02
N SER A 801 -61.10 1.16 -1.62
CA SER A 801 -61.13 -0.28 -1.92
C SER A 801 -62.33 -0.67 -2.78
N PHE A 802 -62.15 -1.72 -3.58
CA PHE A 802 -63.24 -2.44 -4.23
C PHE A 802 -63.24 -3.89 -3.72
N ASP A 803 -64.34 -4.28 -3.07
CA ASP A 803 -64.45 -5.49 -2.28
C ASP A 803 -65.52 -6.42 -2.85
N THR A 804 -65.18 -7.70 -3.01
CA THR A 804 -66.11 -8.74 -3.50
C THR A 804 -66.01 -10.01 -2.66
N TYR A 805 -67.15 -10.65 -2.42
CA TYR A 805 -67.27 -11.92 -1.71
C TYR A 805 -68.40 -12.75 -2.31
N VAL A 806 -68.16 -14.06 -2.46
CA VAL A 806 -69.17 -15.05 -2.85
C VAL A 806 -69.00 -16.27 -1.94
N GLY A 807 -70.07 -16.70 -1.29
CA GLY A 807 -70.13 -17.88 -0.45
C GLY A 807 -71.26 -18.81 -0.86
N THR A 808 -71.10 -20.11 -0.61
CA THR A 808 -72.14 -21.12 -0.82
C THR A 808 -72.07 -22.17 0.28
N GLY A 809 -73.20 -22.81 0.56
CA GLY A 809 -73.28 -23.88 1.54
C GLY A 809 -74.57 -24.69 1.44
N TYR A 810 -74.63 -25.76 2.22
CA TYR A 810 -75.76 -26.68 2.23
C TYR A 810 -76.13 -27.04 3.68
N ASP A 811 -77.29 -26.62 4.15
CA ASP A 811 -77.74 -26.80 5.54
C ASP A 811 -78.32 -28.21 5.75
N ILE A 812 -77.59 -29.08 6.46
CA ILE A 812 -78.00 -30.44 6.82
C ILE A 812 -78.63 -30.43 8.22
N TYR A 813 -79.94 -30.66 8.30
CA TYR A 813 -80.70 -30.63 9.57
C TYR A 813 -80.78 -32.02 10.24
N VAL A 814 -80.42 -32.09 11.52
CA VAL A 814 -80.49 -33.30 12.35
C VAL A 814 -81.02 -32.92 13.75
N ASN A 815 -82.33 -33.09 13.96
CA ASN A 815 -83.04 -32.64 15.15
C ASN A 815 -82.83 -31.13 15.40
N GLN A 816 -82.26 -30.75 16.55
CA GLN A 816 -81.89 -29.37 16.88
C GLN A 816 -80.55 -28.93 16.25
N TRP A 817 -79.78 -29.83 15.63
CA TRP A 817 -78.49 -29.51 15.01
C TRP A 817 -78.64 -29.16 13.53
N THR A 818 -77.83 -28.19 13.07
CA THR A 818 -77.63 -27.87 11.66
C THR A 818 -76.13 -27.98 11.36
N PHE A 819 -75.76 -28.80 10.39
CA PHE A 819 -74.39 -28.94 9.88
C PHE A 819 -74.33 -28.34 8.47
N THR A 820 -73.49 -27.34 8.27
CA THR A 820 -73.38 -26.59 7.02
C THR A 820 -71.96 -26.68 6.49
N PRO A 821 -71.64 -27.58 5.54
CA PRO A 821 -70.46 -27.45 4.71
C PRO A 821 -70.52 -26.12 3.95
N VAL A 822 -69.41 -25.38 3.94
CA VAL A 822 -69.32 -24.04 3.36
C VAL A 822 -68.06 -23.88 2.52
N ALA A 823 -68.21 -23.19 1.38
CA ALA A 823 -67.10 -22.73 0.56
C ALA A 823 -67.31 -21.26 0.20
N SER A 824 -66.26 -20.46 0.18
CA SER A 824 -66.33 -19.06 -0.24
C SER A 824 -65.06 -18.58 -0.92
N LEU A 825 -65.20 -17.58 -1.77
CA LEU A 825 -64.12 -16.83 -2.40
C LEU A 825 -64.32 -15.34 -2.13
N ARG A 826 -63.22 -14.61 -1.89
CA ARG A 826 -63.22 -13.15 -1.86
C ARG A 826 -62.07 -12.59 -2.69
N TYR A 827 -62.27 -11.38 -3.21
CA TYR A 827 -61.24 -10.58 -3.84
C TYR A 827 -61.41 -9.12 -3.39
N THR A 828 -60.31 -8.46 -3.06
CA THR A 828 -60.27 -7.03 -2.73
C THR A 828 -59.01 -6.40 -3.31
N VAL A 829 -59.18 -5.20 -3.86
CA VAL A 829 -58.10 -4.30 -4.30
C VAL A 829 -58.19 -3.03 -3.47
N VAL A 830 -57.06 -2.58 -2.94
CA VAL A 830 -56.94 -1.33 -2.16
C VAL A 830 -55.96 -0.42 -2.88
N ASN A 831 -56.43 0.75 -3.32
CA ASN A 831 -55.63 1.80 -3.94
C ASN A 831 -55.40 2.92 -2.91
N ILE A 832 -54.17 3.39 -2.78
CA ILE A 832 -53.83 4.57 -1.97
C ILE A 832 -53.55 5.77 -2.86
N ASP A 833 -53.94 6.95 -2.40
CA ASP A 833 -53.61 8.22 -3.05
C ASP A 833 -52.12 8.54 -2.87
N SER A 834 -51.56 9.32 -3.79
CA SER A 834 -50.19 9.82 -3.67
C SER A 834 -50.05 10.79 -2.49
N PHE A 835 -48.97 10.66 -1.71
CA PHE A 835 -48.68 11.56 -0.60
C PHE A 835 -47.18 11.82 -0.44
N GLN A 836 -46.82 12.72 0.47
CA GLN A 836 -45.44 13.07 0.77
C GLN A 836 -45.25 13.23 2.28
N GLU A 837 -44.12 12.75 2.78
CA GLU A 837 -43.70 12.90 4.17
C GLU A 837 -42.99 14.24 4.39
N THR A 838 -42.98 14.67 5.65
CA THR A 838 -42.25 15.85 6.15
C THR A 838 -41.65 15.56 7.53
N GLY A 839 -40.68 16.38 7.98
CA GLY A 839 -40.20 16.38 9.37
C GLY A 839 -38.97 15.53 9.69
N SER A 840 -38.48 14.70 8.77
CA SER A 840 -37.23 13.95 8.88
C SER A 840 -36.12 14.56 8.00
N LEU A 841 -34.88 14.04 8.11
CA LEU A 841 -33.75 14.41 7.24
C LEU A 841 -33.92 13.87 5.82
N GLN A 842 -34.52 12.68 5.69
CA GLN A 842 -34.84 12.05 4.41
C GLN A 842 -36.34 11.67 4.33
N PRO A 843 -37.24 12.64 4.11
CA PRO A 843 -38.65 12.34 3.87
C PRO A 843 -38.84 11.68 2.50
N LEU A 844 -39.92 10.91 2.34
CA LEU A 844 -40.27 10.22 1.10
C LEU A 844 -41.50 10.82 0.41
N SER A 845 -41.62 10.55 -0.89
CA SER A 845 -42.82 10.76 -1.68
C SER A 845 -43.30 9.42 -2.23
N PHE A 846 -44.62 9.23 -2.20
CA PHE A 846 -45.31 8.02 -2.60
C PHE A 846 -46.22 8.36 -3.78
N GLY A 847 -46.04 7.67 -4.91
CA GLY A 847 -47.02 7.68 -5.98
C GLY A 847 -48.29 6.95 -5.55
N SER A 848 -49.40 7.18 -6.27
CA SER A 848 -50.59 6.33 -6.11
C SER A 848 -50.24 4.91 -6.55
N GLN A 849 -50.66 3.93 -5.76
CA GLN A 849 -50.27 2.53 -5.86
C GLN A 849 -51.31 1.65 -5.18
N ASN A 850 -51.26 0.34 -5.39
CA ASN A 850 -52.29 -0.58 -4.89
C ASN A 850 -51.75 -1.95 -4.48
N GLN A 851 -52.58 -2.69 -3.74
CA GLN A 851 -52.35 -4.07 -3.33
C GLN A 851 -53.64 -4.88 -3.37
N ASP A 852 -53.51 -6.14 -3.78
CA ASP A 852 -54.62 -7.08 -3.97
C ASP A 852 -54.56 -8.26 -3.00
N SER A 853 -55.72 -8.79 -2.62
CA SER A 853 -55.86 -10.00 -1.79
C SER A 853 -56.98 -10.87 -2.35
N MET A 854 -56.71 -12.14 -2.61
CA MET A 854 -57.69 -13.12 -3.07
C MET A 854 -57.65 -14.33 -2.15
N ARG A 855 -58.75 -14.61 -1.44
CA ARG A 855 -58.80 -15.73 -0.48
C ARG A 855 -59.96 -16.67 -0.74
N SER A 856 -59.67 -17.97 -0.75
CA SER A 856 -60.69 -19.00 -0.63
C SER A 856 -60.82 -19.45 0.83
N ARG A 857 -62.02 -19.90 1.23
CA ARG A 857 -62.26 -20.62 2.48
C ARG A 857 -63.09 -21.85 2.20
N ILE A 858 -62.75 -22.98 2.83
CA ILE A 858 -63.53 -24.22 2.77
C ILE A 858 -63.62 -24.78 4.19
N GLY A 859 -64.81 -25.21 4.62
CA GLY A 859 -64.99 -25.73 5.98
C GLY A 859 -66.40 -26.16 6.31
N MET A 860 -66.70 -26.16 7.60
CA MET A 860 -68.02 -26.51 8.13
C MET A 860 -68.41 -25.59 9.28
N ARG A 861 -69.70 -25.22 9.32
CA ARG A 861 -70.37 -24.56 10.44
C ARG A 861 -71.35 -25.54 11.07
N VAL A 862 -71.44 -25.54 12.39
CA VAL A 862 -72.39 -26.32 13.19
C VAL A 862 -73.18 -25.32 14.03
N ALA A 863 -74.51 -25.46 14.06
CA ALA A 863 -75.38 -24.69 14.93
C ALA A 863 -76.32 -25.61 15.70
N TYR A 864 -76.72 -25.20 16.90
CA TYR A 864 -77.73 -25.89 17.70
C TYR A 864 -78.88 -24.93 17.98
N ASN A 865 -80.08 -25.24 17.49
CA ASN A 865 -81.25 -24.39 17.53
C ASN A 865 -82.23 -24.88 18.60
N THR A 866 -82.39 -24.13 19.68
CA THR A 866 -83.26 -24.51 20.81
C THR A 866 -84.18 -23.38 21.25
N LEU A 867 -85.17 -23.70 22.10
CA LEU A 867 -86.08 -22.73 22.72
C LEU A 867 -85.78 -22.62 24.21
N CYS A 868 -85.54 -21.40 24.68
CA CYS A 868 -85.43 -21.05 26.10
C CYS A 868 -86.61 -20.14 26.45
N GLY A 869 -87.71 -20.74 26.92
CA GLY A 869 -88.99 -20.04 27.06
C GLY A 869 -89.50 -19.53 25.70
N ALA A 870 -89.79 -18.24 25.61
CA ALA A 870 -90.23 -17.59 24.37
C ALA A 870 -89.08 -17.15 23.44
N ALA A 871 -87.81 -17.36 23.83
CA ALA A 871 -86.65 -16.98 23.02
C ALA A 871 -86.06 -18.21 22.30
N ARG A 872 -85.79 -18.06 21.00
CA ARG A 872 -84.97 -19.00 20.23
C ARG A 872 -83.50 -18.68 20.50
N VAL A 873 -82.73 -19.68 20.88
CA VAL A 873 -81.29 -19.58 21.17
C VAL A 873 -80.54 -20.48 20.19
N SER A 874 -79.59 -19.88 19.46
CA SER A 874 -78.83 -20.53 18.40
C SER A 874 -77.31 -20.28 18.59
N PRO A 875 -76.63 -21.00 19.50
CA PRO A 875 -75.17 -21.11 19.48
C PRO A 875 -74.67 -21.80 18.20
N SER A 876 -73.46 -21.45 17.81
CA SER A 876 -72.81 -21.92 16.58
C SER A 876 -71.29 -21.92 16.71
N LEU A 877 -70.65 -22.86 16.01
CA LEU A 877 -69.21 -22.98 15.87
C LEU A 877 -68.89 -23.25 14.40
N GLY A 878 -67.85 -22.63 13.86
CA GLY A 878 -67.36 -22.86 12.51
C GLY A 878 -65.85 -23.06 12.51
N LEU A 879 -65.40 -23.95 11.62
CA LEU A 879 -63.99 -24.18 11.32
C LEU A 879 -63.84 -24.18 9.80
N GLN A 880 -62.95 -23.33 9.29
CA GLN A 880 -62.61 -23.27 7.86
C GLN A 880 -61.10 -23.22 7.68
N TRP A 881 -60.58 -23.91 6.68
CA TRP A 881 -59.26 -23.61 6.14
C TRP A 881 -59.39 -22.43 5.17
N GLN A 882 -58.42 -21.52 5.21
CA GLN A 882 -58.29 -20.37 4.31
C GLN A 882 -56.97 -20.47 3.54
N HIS A 883 -57.00 -20.11 2.25
CA HIS A 883 -55.80 -19.93 1.43
C HIS A 883 -55.82 -18.56 0.75
N GLU A 884 -54.67 -17.88 0.72
CA GLU A 884 -54.44 -16.59 0.07
C GLU A 884 -53.55 -16.75 -1.17
N TYR A 885 -54.08 -16.37 -2.34
CA TYR A 885 -53.44 -16.58 -3.64
C TYR A 885 -52.53 -15.42 -4.07
N LEU A 886 -52.81 -14.19 -3.65
CA LEU A 886 -52.08 -13.00 -4.11
C LEU A 886 -51.13 -12.49 -3.03
N ASN A 887 -51.65 -12.12 -1.86
CA ASN A 887 -50.88 -11.48 -0.80
C ASN A 887 -50.04 -12.47 0.04
N ASN A 888 -48.72 -12.35 -0.04
CA ASN A 888 -47.75 -13.10 0.78
C ASN A 888 -46.72 -12.17 1.44
N GLU A 889 -46.53 -10.99 0.84
CA GLU A 889 -45.50 -10.01 1.15
C GLU A 889 -45.91 -8.70 0.46
N LEU A 890 -46.35 -7.71 1.24
CA LEU A 890 -46.88 -6.45 0.72
C LEU A 890 -45.73 -5.54 0.30
N ALA A 891 -45.88 -4.83 -0.82
CA ALA A 891 -44.89 -3.90 -1.33
C ALA A 891 -45.31 -2.44 -1.08
N MET A 892 -44.34 -1.57 -0.83
CA MET A 892 -44.50 -0.12 -0.76
C MET A 892 -43.43 0.52 -1.64
N THR A 893 -43.84 1.26 -2.67
CA THR A 893 -42.93 1.96 -3.59
C THR A 893 -42.85 3.44 -3.23
N SER A 894 -41.64 3.98 -3.13
CA SER A 894 -41.36 5.35 -2.71
C SER A 894 -40.16 5.94 -3.44
N GLN A 895 -40.05 7.26 -3.44
CA GLN A 895 -38.88 8.02 -3.88
C GLN A 895 -38.49 9.04 -2.80
N PHE A 896 -37.29 9.60 -2.85
CA PHE A 896 -36.92 10.69 -1.95
C PHE A 896 -37.77 11.94 -2.22
N ALA A 897 -38.31 12.58 -1.17
CA ALA A 897 -39.24 13.71 -1.32
C ALA A 897 -38.61 14.94 -1.99
N ASN A 898 -37.28 15.08 -1.92
CA ASN A 898 -36.51 16.11 -2.63
C ASN A 898 -36.37 15.83 -4.15
N GLY A 899 -36.86 14.69 -4.64
CA GLY A 899 -36.80 14.27 -6.05
C GLY A 899 -35.42 13.86 -6.53
N ALA A 900 -34.52 13.49 -5.62
CA ALA A 900 -33.21 12.91 -5.94
C ALA A 900 -33.29 11.38 -6.00
N GLY A 901 -32.40 10.76 -6.78
CA GLY A 901 -32.33 9.31 -6.94
C GLY A 901 -33.53 8.69 -7.66
N ASN A 902 -33.48 7.37 -7.81
CA ASN A 902 -34.52 6.56 -8.41
C ASN A 902 -35.57 6.13 -7.37
N PRO A 903 -36.84 5.91 -7.77
CA PRO A 903 -37.81 5.22 -6.93
C PRO A 903 -37.33 3.82 -6.55
N PHE A 904 -37.61 3.41 -5.32
CA PHE A 904 -37.26 2.11 -4.75
C PHE A 904 -38.51 1.47 -4.13
N THR A 905 -38.50 0.15 -4.01
CA THR A 905 -39.60 -0.62 -3.42
C THR A 905 -39.08 -1.43 -2.26
N VAL A 906 -39.81 -1.35 -1.14
CA VAL A 906 -39.54 -2.13 0.06
C VAL A 906 -40.73 -3.05 0.34
N HIS A 907 -40.50 -4.11 1.11
CA HIS A 907 -41.48 -5.13 1.40
C HIS A 907 -41.74 -5.23 2.89
N GLY A 908 -43.02 -5.23 3.29
CA GLY A 908 -43.46 -5.47 4.66
C GLY A 908 -43.29 -6.93 5.08
N PRO A 909 -43.66 -7.28 6.33
CA PRO A 909 -43.52 -8.63 6.86
C PRO A 909 -44.16 -9.69 5.98
N LYS A 910 -43.36 -10.70 5.61
CA LYS A 910 -43.83 -11.88 4.89
C LYS A 910 -44.72 -12.74 5.79
N ILE A 911 -45.95 -12.97 5.35
CA ILE A 911 -46.99 -13.72 6.08
C ILE A 911 -47.32 -15.02 5.34
N GLY A 912 -47.79 -16.04 6.06
CA GLY A 912 -48.20 -17.32 5.46
C GLY A 912 -49.37 -17.15 4.47
N ARG A 913 -49.57 -18.13 3.58
CA ARG A 913 -50.75 -18.18 2.70
C ARG A 913 -51.93 -18.93 3.29
N ASP A 914 -51.66 -19.91 4.15
CA ASP A 914 -52.64 -20.81 4.73
C ASP A 914 -52.96 -20.45 6.19
N SER A 915 -54.23 -20.54 6.57
CA SER A 915 -54.67 -20.29 7.94
C SER A 915 -55.95 -21.05 8.31
N ALA A 916 -56.22 -21.20 9.61
CA ALA A 916 -57.47 -21.75 10.12
C ALA A 916 -58.35 -20.62 10.66
N ILE A 917 -59.58 -20.54 10.17
CA ILE A 917 -60.60 -19.60 10.65
C ILE A 917 -61.51 -20.34 11.62
N VAL A 918 -61.55 -19.89 12.87
CA VAL A 918 -62.42 -20.43 13.93
C VAL A 918 -63.46 -19.37 14.29
N THR A 919 -64.74 -19.67 14.10
CA THR A 919 -65.84 -18.71 14.35
C THR A 919 -66.83 -19.27 15.36
N ALA A 920 -66.87 -18.72 16.56
CA ALA A 920 -67.91 -19.00 17.55
C ALA A 920 -68.97 -17.88 17.54
N GLY A 921 -70.25 -18.21 17.73
CA GLY A 921 -71.26 -17.16 17.84
C GLY A 921 -72.60 -17.65 18.37
N ILE A 922 -73.36 -16.74 18.96
CA ILE A 922 -74.68 -16.99 19.54
C ILE A 922 -75.67 -15.95 19.01
N ASN A 923 -76.86 -16.41 18.66
CA ASN A 923 -77.99 -15.57 18.27
C ASN A 923 -79.18 -15.88 19.19
N VAL A 924 -79.78 -14.86 19.79
CA VAL A 924 -80.94 -14.98 20.69
C VAL A 924 -82.06 -14.11 20.14
N ALA A 925 -83.16 -14.72 19.72
CA ALA A 925 -84.28 -14.05 19.05
C ALA A 925 -85.61 -14.28 19.79
N TRP A 926 -86.40 -13.24 20.00
CA TRP A 926 -87.72 -13.30 20.62
C TRP A 926 -88.67 -12.33 19.90
N SER A 927 -89.86 -12.82 19.51
CA SER A 927 -90.78 -12.05 18.67
C SER A 927 -90.03 -11.46 17.45
N ARG A 928 -90.10 -10.14 17.24
CA ARG A 928 -89.41 -9.41 16.16
C ARG A 928 -87.99 -8.94 16.47
N TYR A 929 -87.46 -9.22 17.67
CA TYR A 929 -86.16 -8.73 18.12
C TYR A 929 -85.13 -9.86 18.19
N ALA A 930 -83.85 -9.53 17.96
CA ALA A 930 -82.76 -10.44 18.28
C ALA A 930 -81.49 -9.70 18.72
N VAL A 931 -80.67 -10.35 19.54
CA VAL A 931 -79.28 -9.96 19.84
C VAL A 931 -78.36 -11.07 19.38
N TYR A 932 -77.18 -10.72 18.90
CA TYR A 932 -76.17 -11.67 18.49
C TYR A 932 -74.78 -11.22 18.90
N MET A 933 -73.92 -12.21 19.12
CA MET A 933 -72.49 -12.03 19.35
C MET A 933 -71.77 -13.06 18.49
N ALA A 934 -70.69 -12.67 17.83
CA ALA A 934 -69.78 -13.61 17.18
C ALA A 934 -68.32 -13.19 17.40
N TYR A 935 -67.46 -14.18 17.50
CA TYR A 935 -66.02 -14.07 17.63
C TYR A 935 -65.39 -14.95 16.55
N GLN A 936 -64.47 -14.37 15.77
CA GLN A 936 -63.70 -15.04 14.74
C GLN A 936 -62.21 -14.89 15.06
N ALA A 937 -61.46 -15.97 14.97
CA ALA A 937 -60.00 -15.97 15.02
C ALA A 937 -59.42 -16.50 13.70
N GLU A 938 -58.43 -15.82 13.13
CA GLU A 938 -57.54 -16.35 12.10
C GLU A 938 -56.25 -16.83 12.79
N LEU A 939 -56.00 -18.15 12.73
CA LEU A 939 -54.96 -18.84 13.50
C LEU A 939 -54.03 -19.66 12.59
N PHE A 940 -52.85 -19.98 13.11
CA PHE A 940 -51.82 -20.81 12.46
C PHE A 940 -51.28 -20.28 11.13
N ARG A 941 -51.54 -19.01 10.79
CA ARG A 941 -50.85 -18.34 9.68
C ARG A 941 -49.45 -17.96 10.12
N THR A 942 -48.45 -18.28 9.31
CA THR A 942 -47.07 -17.86 9.60
C THR A 942 -47.00 -16.34 9.74
N ASN A 943 -46.45 -15.83 10.84
CA ASN A 943 -46.29 -14.40 11.14
C ASN A 943 -47.58 -13.56 11.11
N TYR A 944 -48.76 -14.17 11.27
CA TYR A 944 -50.02 -13.43 11.35
C TYR A 944 -51.03 -14.14 12.25
N ASP A 945 -51.71 -13.38 13.11
CA ASP A 945 -52.94 -13.80 13.76
C ASP A 945 -53.92 -12.63 13.83
N SER A 946 -55.22 -12.93 13.89
CA SER A 946 -56.21 -11.91 14.14
C SER A 946 -57.44 -12.42 14.87
N HIS A 947 -58.07 -11.50 15.60
CA HIS A 947 -59.20 -11.72 16.48
C HIS A 947 -60.24 -10.63 16.25
N THR A 948 -61.43 -11.01 15.81
CA THR A 948 -62.54 -10.11 15.53
C THR A 948 -63.74 -10.49 16.38
N MET A 949 -64.33 -9.51 17.07
CA MET A 949 -65.55 -9.66 17.85
C MET A 949 -66.61 -8.69 17.35
N ILE A 950 -67.83 -9.18 17.14
CA ILE A 950 -69.00 -8.36 16.81
C ILE A 950 -70.12 -8.62 17.80
N VAL A 951 -70.82 -7.56 18.22
CA VAL A 951 -72.01 -7.62 19.08
C VAL A 951 -73.07 -6.70 18.49
N GLY A 952 -74.28 -7.21 18.27
CA GLY A 952 -75.32 -6.44 17.60
C GLY A 952 -76.74 -6.84 17.92
N PHE A 953 -77.67 -6.01 17.49
CA PHE A 953 -79.11 -6.23 17.62
C PHE A 953 -79.80 -6.17 16.25
N ARG A 954 -81.02 -6.70 16.18
CA ARG A 954 -81.82 -6.84 14.96
C ARG A 954 -83.29 -6.60 15.26
N VAL A 955 -84.01 -6.01 14.31
CA VAL A 955 -85.47 -5.82 14.37
C VAL A 955 -86.08 -6.18 13.01
N ALA A 956 -87.13 -7.01 13.02
CA ALA A 956 -88.00 -7.24 11.87
C ALA A 956 -89.27 -6.38 11.96
N TRP A 957 -89.73 -5.88 10.82
CA TRP A 957 -90.95 -5.09 10.69
C TRP A 957 -91.88 -5.70 9.62
#